data_AF-A0A964JB50-F1
#
_entry.id   AF-A0A964JB50-F1
#
_cell.length_a   1.000
_cell.length_b   1.000
_cell.length_c   1.000
_cell.angle_alpha   90.00
_cell.angle_beta   90.00
_cell.angle_gamma   90.00
#
_symmetry.space_group_name_H-M   'P 1'
#
loop_
_entity.id
_entity.type
_entity.pdbx_description
1 polymer ?
#
loop_
_entity_poly.entity_id
_entity_poly.type
_entity_poly.pdbx_seq_one_letter_code
_entity_poly.pdbx_strand_id
1 'polypeptide(L)'
;MSDPQAEVIAFLAAAATHGGTAPKRVDTHGAVVFLAGERVYKLKRAVRYPYLDYSTVEKRRAACEAEVAVNRRTAPGLYMGVVPVTRAGATLHLGREGDAADWVVVMRRFDEDATLDRLAERAALTLDHIERVADAVAALHAKAERRTNPAASASMGEIAAENADLLRQAPILDAANVEALVSATARQLATHRALLDRRRADGTVRRGHGDLHLRNICMIDGRPTLFDALEFDVRLATVDVLYDLAFLLMDLWRRGLREHANRLFNRYLEQTGDYDGLAALPLFLSVRAAIRAHVAVAAGSATENMNSVAAEARAYLALAGSVLVEAPPMLVAIGGWSGTGKTTQARVLAPALGRTPGAVILRSDVTRKRLAGVGELDRLPESGYAEDVTARVYATLGDNAGRCIRAGQAAIVDAVAARPDERAVLEQVGRSAGVPFAGIWLDAPLDVRTRRVEARINDASDAGREVAERQARLDAGAIAWERATASKSAAETARAVAAAIRARNPVMTLRVLFDAATIAARVQRMAAEVAAAAPADVVAIGVLKGAFVFLADLVRALDGCGVQPEVEFLRLSSYGRSQHSAGAIRPLGEPPSSVAGRTVLVVDDIADSGLSLTYARDFFLARGAAQVLTAVLLDKPSRRKVAFQPDFTGFVIEDVFVVGYGLDDAERHRHLPYLAVASTPD
;
A
#
# COMPACT_ATOMS: atom_id res chain seq x y z
N MET A 1 -21.59 30.93 -31.39
CA MET A 1 -21.12 32.15 -30.69
C MET A 1 -19.63 32.26 -30.95
N SER A 2 -19.14 33.43 -31.37
CA SER A 2 -17.69 33.66 -31.52
C SER A 2 -17.01 33.46 -30.17
N ASP A 3 -15.88 32.76 -30.15
CA ASP A 3 -15.07 32.60 -28.93
C ASP A 3 -14.71 33.99 -28.38
N PRO A 4 -15.16 34.37 -27.16
CA PRO A 4 -14.94 35.70 -26.60
C PRO A 4 -13.46 36.03 -26.38
N GLN A 5 -12.57 35.03 -26.43
CA GLN A 5 -11.12 35.21 -26.30
C GLN A 5 -10.37 35.08 -27.63
N ALA A 6 -11.06 34.90 -28.77
CA ALA A 6 -10.41 34.65 -30.06
C ALA A 6 -9.36 35.72 -30.42
N GLU A 7 -9.69 37.00 -30.25
CA GLU A 7 -8.78 38.12 -30.52
C GLU A 7 -7.56 38.11 -29.59
N VAL A 8 -7.77 37.84 -28.29
CA VAL A 8 -6.69 37.78 -27.28
C VAL A 8 -5.78 36.58 -27.55
N ILE A 9 -6.35 35.42 -27.89
CA ILE A 9 -5.60 34.21 -28.24
C ILE A 9 -4.77 34.44 -29.51
N ALA A 10 -5.36 35.05 -30.55
CA ALA A 10 -4.65 35.38 -31.79
C ALA A 10 -3.50 36.37 -31.53
N PHE A 11 -3.75 37.40 -30.71
CA PHE A 11 -2.72 38.34 -30.29
C PHE A 11 -1.57 37.65 -29.55
N LEU A 12 -1.87 36.79 -28.57
CA LEU A 12 -0.84 36.06 -27.82
C LEU A 12 -0.12 35.00 -28.67
N ALA A 13 -0.73 34.50 -29.75
CA ALA A 13 -0.08 33.57 -30.70
C ALA A 13 0.83 34.27 -31.73
N ALA A 14 0.71 35.59 -31.90
CA ALA A 14 1.44 36.32 -32.93
C ALA A 14 2.92 36.52 -32.57
N ALA A 15 3.82 36.30 -33.52
CA ALA A 15 5.26 36.53 -33.34
C ALA A 15 5.59 37.98 -32.97
N ALA A 16 4.84 38.95 -33.52
CA ALA A 16 5.01 40.37 -33.24
C ALA A 16 4.80 40.72 -31.76
N THR A 17 3.94 39.98 -31.05
CA THR A 17 3.67 40.16 -29.61
C THR A 17 4.89 39.82 -28.75
N HIS A 18 5.76 38.94 -29.26
CA HIS A 18 6.90 38.37 -28.52
C HIS A 18 8.26 38.74 -29.12
N GLY A 19 8.33 39.86 -29.85
CA GLY A 19 9.61 40.36 -30.39
C GLY A 19 10.12 39.60 -31.63
N GLY A 20 9.25 38.94 -32.39
CA GLY A 20 9.55 38.40 -33.72
C GLY A 20 9.60 36.88 -33.84
N THR A 21 9.43 36.12 -32.76
CA THR A 21 9.34 34.65 -32.80
C THR A 21 7.96 34.19 -32.35
N ALA A 22 7.33 33.31 -33.13
CA ALA A 22 6.03 32.74 -32.77
C ALA A 22 6.17 31.80 -31.56
N PRO A 23 5.30 31.92 -30.54
CA PRO A 23 5.34 31.05 -29.38
C PRO A 23 4.84 29.65 -29.70
N LYS A 24 5.36 28.65 -28.98
CA LYS A 24 4.72 27.32 -28.93
C LYS A 24 3.47 27.42 -28.06
N ARG A 25 2.32 27.05 -28.63
CA ARG A 25 1.03 27.02 -27.94
C ARG A 25 0.76 25.64 -27.35
N VAL A 26 0.31 25.61 -26.11
CA VAL A 26 -0.16 24.39 -25.42
C VAL A 26 -1.52 24.68 -24.82
N ASP A 27 -2.50 23.85 -25.15
CA ASP A 27 -3.88 24.01 -24.71
C ASP A 27 -4.22 22.99 -23.62
N THR A 28 -4.86 23.45 -22.55
CA THR A 28 -5.48 22.59 -21.53
C THR A 28 -6.99 22.88 -21.49
N HIS A 29 -7.75 22.12 -20.69
CA HIS A 29 -9.18 22.36 -20.52
C HIS A 29 -9.50 23.75 -19.92
N GLY A 30 -8.55 24.36 -19.20
CA GLY A 30 -8.78 25.54 -18.37
C GLY A 30 -7.87 26.71 -18.71
N ALA A 31 -6.87 26.50 -19.57
CA ALA A 31 -5.92 27.53 -19.96
C ALA A 31 -5.39 27.32 -21.38
N VAL A 32 -4.83 28.40 -21.94
CA VAL A 32 -3.99 28.40 -23.13
C VAL A 32 -2.63 28.97 -22.73
N VAL A 33 -1.57 28.21 -22.98
CA VAL A 33 -0.20 28.52 -22.56
C VAL A 33 0.64 28.84 -23.79
N PHE A 34 1.33 29.97 -23.78
CA PHE A 34 2.22 30.43 -24.86
C PHE A 34 3.67 30.49 -24.36
N LEU A 35 4.53 29.64 -24.91
CA LEU A 35 5.96 29.59 -24.61
C LEU A 35 6.70 30.50 -25.61
N ALA A 36 7.17 31.67 -25.13
CA ALA A 36 7.71 32.76 -25.94
C ALA A 36 9.10 33.20 -25.43
N GLY A 37 10.17 32.80 -26.13
CA GLY A 37 11.54 33.09 -25.69
C GLY A 37 11.80 32.57 -24.27
N GLU A 38 12.15 33.49 -23.36
CA GLU A 38 12.42 33.25 -21.93
C GLU A 38 11.16 33.28 -21.04
N ARG A 39 9.97 33.51 -21.61
CA ARG A 39 8.73 33.69 -20.85
C ARG A 39 7.65 32.72 -21.27
N VAL A 40 6.71 32.51 -20.34
CA VAL A 40 5.47 31.78 -20.56
C VAL A 40 4.30 32.69 -20.20
N TYR A 41 3.30 32.74 -21.07
CA TYR A 41 2.06 33.47 -20.83
C TYR A 41 0.91 32.48 -20.75
N LYS A 42 0.32 32.32 -19.57
CA LYS A 42 -0.81 31.41 -19.32
C LYS A 42 -2.10 32.23 -19.20
N LEU A 43 -2.94 32.12 -20.23
CA LEU A 43 -4.27 32.72 -20.30
C LEU A 43 -5.29 31.71 -19.75
N LYS A 44 -6.13 32.10 -18.80
CA LYS A 44 -7.25 31.26 -18.35
C LYS A 44 -8.34 31.26 -19.43
N ARG A 45 -8.94 30.10 -19.73
CA ARG A 45 -10.03 30.03 -20.72
C ARG A 45 -11.32 30.63 -20.18
N ALA A 46 -12.11 31.25 -21.04
CA ALA A 46 -13.46 31.73 -20.72
C ALA A 46 -14.45 30.56 -20.66
N VAL A 47 -14.36 29.76 -19.60
CA VAL A 47 -15.16 28.54 -19.39
C VAL A 47 -15.90 28.56 -18.06
N ARG A 48 -16.97 27.77 -17.97
CA ARG A 48 -17.71 27.50 -16.74
C ARG A 48 -18.01 26.01 -16.65
N TYR A 49 -17.34 25.34 -15.73
CA TYR A 49 -17.55 23.95 -15.32
C TYR A 49 -18.20 23.91 -13.92
N PRO A 50 -18.78 22.78 -13.50
CA PRO A 50 -19.35 22.64 -12.15
C PRO A 50 -18.38 22.96 -11.02
N TYR A 51 -17.07 22.75 -11.23
CA TYR A 51 -16.00 22.93 -10.26
C TYR A 51 -15.09 24.16 -10.56
N LEU A 52 -15.35 24.90 -11.64
CA LEU A 52 -14.46 25.98 -12.10
C LEU A 52 -15.22 27.05 -12.88
N ASP A 53 -15.13 28.32 -12.48
CA ASP A 53 -15.80 29.41 -13.19
C ASP A 53 -14.83 30.54 -13.55
N TYR A 54 -14.48 30.58 -14.83
CA TYR A 54 -13.64 31.59 -15.48
C TYR A 54 -14.42 32.39 -16.53
N SER A 55 -15.74 32.45 -16.39
CA SER A 55 -16.63 33.04 -17.40
C SER A 55 -16.41 34.54 -17.65
N THR A 56 -15.97 35.30 -16.64
CA THR A 56 -15.74 36.76 -16.75
C THR A 56 -14.27 37.13 -16.63
N VAL A 57 -13.91 38.30 -17.14
CA VAL A 57 -12.53 38.83 -17.09
C VAL A 57 -12.07 38.99 -15.63
N GLU A 58 -12.95 39.44 -14.73
CA GLU A 58 -12.67 39.63 -13.31
C GLU A 58 -12.37 38.29 -12.62
N LYS A 59 -13.14 37.24 -12.94
CA LYS A 59 -12.89 35.88 -12.42
C LYS A 59 -11.56 35.33 -12.91
N ARG A 60 -11.21 35.57 -14.18
CA ARG A 60 -9.90 35.18 -14.74
C ARG A 60 -8.74 35.94 -14.12
N ARG A 61 -8.91 37.24 -13.86
CA ARG A 61 -7.94 38.04 -13.10
C ARG A 61 -7.69 37.44 -11.72
N ALA A 62 -8.75 37.23 -10.95
CA ALA A 62 -8.66 36.68 -9.60
C ALA A 62 -8.00 35.29 -9.61
N ALA A 63 -8.31 34.46 -10.60
CA ALA A 63 -7.67 33.15 -10.77
C ALA A 63 -6.16 33.25 -11.08
N CYS A 64 -5.75 34.19 -11.96
CA CYS A 64 -4.34 34.44 -12.25
C CYS A 64 -3.58 34.92 -11.01
N GLU A 65 -4.17 35.85 -10.24
CA GLU A 65 -3.60 36.38 -9.00
C GLU A 65 -3.47 35.27 -7.94
N ALA A 66 -4.49 34.42 -7.79
CA ALA A 66 -4.47 33.27 -6.91
C ALA A 66 -3.39 32.24 -7.30
N GLU A 67 -3.24 31.93 -8.59
CA GLU A 67 -2.21 31.01 -9.09
C GLU A 67 -0.81 31.50 -8.73
N VAL A 68 -0.52 32.78 -8.99
CA VAL A 68 0.78 33.39 -8.67
C VAL A 68 1.02 33.37 -7.15
N ALA A 69 0.01 33.72 -6.35
CA ALA A 69 0.14 33.76 -4.89
C ALA A 69 0.43 32.36 -4.30
N VAL A 70 -0.29 31.33 -4.76
CA VAL A 70 -0.13 29.96 -4.28
C VAL A 70 1.24 29.39 -4.66
N ASN A 71 1.65 29.60 -5.90
CA ASN A 71 2.86 28.98 -6.43
C ASN A 71 4.15 29.70 -6.08
N ARG A 72 4.13 31.02 -5.80
CA ARG A 72 5.33 31.72 -5.31
C ARG A 72 5.87 31.18 -3.98
N ARG A 73 5.07 30.41 -3.23
CA ARG A 73 5.53 29.75 -1.99
C ARG A 73 6.66 28.75 -2.24
N THR A 74 6.65 28.08 -3.39
CA THR A 74 7.58 26.99 -3.74
C THR A 74 8.33 27.22 -5.04
N ALA A 75 7.85 28.14 -5.89
CA ALA A 75 8.43 28.49 -7.17
C ALA A 75 8.50 30.02 -7.40
N PRO A 76 9.07 30.82 -6.46
CA PRO A 76 9.07 32.28 -6.55
C PRO A 76 9.81 32.82 -7.78
N GLY A 77 10.88 32.16 -8.21
CA GLY A 77 11.62 32.53 -9.43
C GLY A 77 10.90 32.17 -10.73
N LEU A 78 9.91 31.28 -10.67
CA LEU A 78 9.13 30.83 -11.83
C LEU A 78 7.93 31.74 -12.07
N TYR A 79 7.17 32.11 -11.04
CA TYR A 79 5.94 32.90 -11.17
C TYR A 79 6.21 34.41 -11.05
N MET A 80 6.36 35.08 -12.19
CA MET A 80 6.78 36.47 -12.28
C MET A 80 5.66 37.46 -11.94
N GLY A 81 4.40 37.13 -12.22
CA GLY A 81 3.27 38.00 -11.88
C GLY A 81 2.06 37.80 -12.79
N VAL A 82 1.13 38.74 -12.75
CA VAL A 82 -0.03 38.80 -13.65
C VAL A 82 0.08 40.08 -14.46
N VAL A 83 -0.16 40.00 -15.77
CA VAL A 83 -0.17 41.19 -16.65
C VAL A 83 -1.49 41.27 -17.41
N PRO A 84 -2.03 42.49 -17.62
CA PRO A 84 -3.22 42.68 -18.42
C PRO A 84 -2.90 42.60 -19.91
N VAL A 85 -3.87 42.13 -20.68
CA VAL A 85 -3.96 42.37 -22.13
C VAL A 85 -4.96 43.50 -22.31
N THR A 86 -4.50 44.70 -22.66
CA THR A 86 -5.35 45.89 -22.79
C THR A 86 -5.65 46.20 -24.25
N ARG A 87 -6.76 46.91 -24.48
CA ARG A 87 -7.17 47.36 -25.82
C ARG A 87 -6.99 48.87 -25.96
N ALA A 88 -6.30 49.31 -27.00
CA ALA A 88 -6.23 50.69 -27.43
C ALA A 88 -6.71 50.80 -28.88
N GLY A 89 -7.95 51.25 -29.08
CA GLY A 89 -8.61 51.23 -30.39
C GLY A 89 -8.77 49.80 -30.93
N ALA A 90 -8.22 49.53 -32.12
CA ALA A 90 -8.22 48.20 -32.74
C ALA A 90 -7.01 47.32 -32.35
N THR A 91 -6.09 47.84 -31.53
CA THR A 91 -4.82 47.15 -31.21
C THR A 91 -4.83 46.62 -29.77
N LEU A 92 -4.35 45.40 -29.58
CA LEU A 92 -4.11 44.80 -28.26
C LEU A 92 -2.66 45.03 -27.81
N HIS A 93 -2.47 45.22 -26.52
CA HIS A 93 -1.17 45.42 -25.90
C HIS A 93 -0.99 44.52 -24.68
N LEU A 94 0.23 44.03 -24.47
CA LEU A 94 0.59 43.21 -23.31
C LEU A 94 1.26 44.09 -22.25
N GLY A 95 0.71 44.11 -21.04
CA GLY A 95 1.30 44.79 -19.89
C GLY A 95 1.17 46.32 -19.87
N ARG A 96 0.36 46.93 -20.75
CA ARG A 96 0.01 48.35 -20.66
C ARG A 96 -1.12 48.56 -19.65
N GLU A 97 -1.11 49.70 -18.95
CA GLU A 97 -2.22 50.12 -18.09
C GLU A 97 -3.47 50.45 -18.92
N GLY A 98 -4.65 50.27 -18.33
CA GLY A 98 -5.96 50.53 -18.95
C GLY A 98 -6.96 49.39 -18.74
N ASP A 99 -8.10 49.47 -19.43
CA ASP A 99 -9.14 48.44 -19.37
C ASP A 99 -8.65 47.14 -20.02
N ALA A 100 -8.56 46.09 -19.20
CA ALA A 100 -8.07 44.80 -19.60
C ALA A 100 -9.14 44.03 -20.39
N ALA A 101 -8.81 43.65 -21.63
CA ALA A 101 -9.57 42.66 -22.39
C ALA A 101 -9.42 41.26 -21.78
N ASP A 102 -8.25 40.94 -21.22
CA ASP A 102 -8.04 39.74 -20.39
C ASP A 102 -6.77 39.85 -19.52
N TRP A 103 -6.45 38.80 -18.77
CA TRP A 103 -5.27 38.72 -17.92
C TRP A 103 -4.49 37.43 -18.16
N VAL A 104 -3.16 37.50 -18.07
CA VAL A 104 -2.29 36.32 -18.18
C VAL A 104 -1.33 36.23 -17.00
N VAL A 105 -1.10 35.01 -16.53
CA VAL A 105 0.01 34.69 -15.64
C VAL A 105 1.29 34.70 -16.47
N VAL A 106 2.30 35.45 -16.02
CA VAL A 106 3.63 35.48 -16.62
C VAL A 106 4.55 34.61 -15.78
N MET A 107 5.17 33.65 -16.43
CA MET A 107 6.16 32.77 -15.80
C MET A 107 7.49 32.87 -16.54
N ARG A 108 8.59 32.60 -15.83
CA ARG A 108 9.88 32.31 -16.46
C ARG A 108 9.77 30.97 -17.17
N ARG A 109 10.30 30.85 -18.37
CA ARG A 109 10.40 29.55 -19.04
C ARG A 109 11.51 28.73 -18.40
N PHE A 110 11.31 27.42 -18.30
CA PHE A 110 12.34 26.46 -17.93
C PHE A 110 12.36 25.34 -18.98
N ASP A 111 13.41 24.52 -18.95
CA ASP A 111 13.51 23.34 -19.81
C ASP A 111 12.38 22.35 -19.50
N GLU A 112 11.48 22.13 -20.45
CA GLU A 112 10.34 21.22 -20.30
C GLU A 112 10.80 19.77 -20.02
N ASP A 113 12.02 19.39 -20.40
CA ASP A 113 12.59 18.07 -20.11
C ASP A 113 13.12 17.93 -18.66
N ALA A 114 13.10 19.01 -17.88
CA ALA A 114 13.51 19.03 -16.49
C ALA A 114 12.40 18.67 -15.49
N THR A 115 11.15 18.44 -15.95
CA THR A 115 10.09 17.90 -15.08
C THR A 115 10.40 16.47 -14.65
N LEU A 116 9.99 16.07 -13.44
CA LEU A 116 10.39 14.77 -12.91
C LEU A 116 9.80 13.59 -13.70
N ASP A 117 8.66 13.77 -14.36
CA ASP A 117 8.10 12.74 -15.23
C ASP A 117 8.94 12.52 -16.49
N ARG A 118 9.48 13.58 -17.09
CA ARG A 118 10.41 13.51 -18.22
C ARG A 118 11.76 12.94 -17.79
N LEU A 119 12.26 13.34 -16.62
CA LEU A 119 13.46 12.73 -16.03
C LEU A 119 13.26 11.23 -15.79
N ALA A 120 12.08 10.81 -15.32
CA ALA A 120 11.74 9.41 -15.13
C ALA A 120 11.68 8.64 -16.46
N GLU A 121 11.02 9.18 -17.47
CA GLU A 121 10.88 8.58 -18.81
C GLU A 121 12.23 8.30 -19.47
N ARG A 122 13.22 9.19 -19.28
CA ARG A 122 14.58 9.03 -19.81
C ARG A 122 15.58 8.40 -18.83
N ALA A 123 15.10 7.83 -17.72
CA ALA A 123 15.93 7.23 -16.66
C ALA A 123 17.01 8.16 -16.07
N ALA A 124 16.78 9.48 -16.07
CA ALA A 124 17.65 10.50 -15.49
C ALA A 124 17.20 10.97 -14.09
N LEU A 125 16.08 10.47 -13.58
CA LEU A 125 15.62 10.76 -12.22
C LEU A 125 16.45 9.97 -11.21
N THR A 126 17.35 10.63 -10.49
CA THR A 126 18.25 10.02 -9.51
C THR A 126 17.61 9.96 -8.11
N LEU A 127 18.18 9.14 -7.22
CA LEU A 127 17.75 9.10 -5.81
C LEU A 127 18.09 10.38 -5.05
N ASP A 128 19.18 11.08 -5.41
CA ASP A 128 19.53 12.40 -4.85
C ASP A 128 18.46 13.45 -5.22
N HIS A 129 17.96 13.45 -6.46
CA HIS A 129 16.80 14.29 -6.81
C HIS A 129 15.62 14.00 -5.88
N ILE A 130 15.32 12.73 -5.64
CA ILE A 130 14.20 12.31 -4.78
C ILE A 130 14.39 12.74 -3.32
N GLU A 131 15.60 12.62 -2.76
CA GLU A 131 15.87 13.09 -1.39
C GLU A 131 15.65 14.60 -1.28
N ARG A 132 16.12 15.39 -2.25
CA ARG A 132 15.87 16.85 -2.27
C ARG A 132 14.39 17.17 -2.43
N VAL A 133 13.66 16.39 -3.22
CA VAL A 133 12.20 16.56 -3.36
C VAL A 133 11.50 16.26 -2.05
N ALA A 134 11.87 15.20 -1.33
CA ALA A 134 11.33 14.91 -0.01
C ALA A 134 11.58 16.08 0.98
N ASP A 135 12.78 16.66 0.96
CA ASP A 135 13.13 17.82 1.79
C ASP A 135 12.28 19.06 1.42
N ALA A 136 12.10 19.33 0.12
CA ALA A 136 11.25 20.42 -0.34
C ALA A 136 9.77 20.24 0.03
N VAL A 137 9.25 19.02 -0.07
CA VAL A 137 7.87 18.67 0.31
C VAL A 137 7.67 18.76 1.82
N ALA A 138 8.61 18.26 2.62
CA ALA A 138 8.58 18.39 4.08
C ALA A 138 8.62 19.88 4.50
N ALA A 139 9.46 20.69 3.86
CA ALA A 139 9.54 22.13 4.11
C ALA A 139 8.24 22.87 3.71
N LEU A 140 7.62 22.49 2.59
CA LEU A 140 6.30 22.99 2.18
C LEU A 140 5.26 22.67 3.26
N HIS A 141 5.15 21.41 3.66
CA HIS A 141 4.16 20.96 4.64
C HIS A 141 4.37 21.61 6.02
N ALA A 142 5.63 21.77 6.46
CA ALA A 142 5.94 22.41 7.73
C ALA A 142 5.47 23.88 7.78
N LYS A 143 5.65 24.62 6.67
CA LYS A 143 5.26 26.04 6.53
C LYS A 143 3.80 26.25 6.12
N ALA A 144 3.16 25.24 5.56
CA ALA A 144 1.77 25.33 5.10
C ALA A 144 0.81 25.63 6.25
N GLU A 145 -0.15 26.49 5.96
CA GLU A 145 -1.17 26.94 6.90
C GLU A 145 -2.01 25.77 7.40
N ARG A 146 -2.14 25.65 8.72
CA ARG A 146 -2.96 24.63 9.39
C ARG A 146 -4.44 25.00 9.27
N ARG A 147 -5.29 24.00 9.04
CA ARG A 147 -6.74 24.18 8.96
C ARG A 147 -7.44 23.25 9.93
N THR A 148 -8.37 23.82 10.69
CA THR A 148 -9.09 23.11 11.75
C THR A 148 -10.53 22.76 11.36
N ASN A 149 -11.09 23.30 10.28
CA ASN A 149 -12.44 22.96 9.84
C ASN A 149 -12.47 22.79 8.30
N PRO A 150 -13.32 21.89 7.75
CA PRO A 150 -14.21 20.94 8.43
C PRO A 150 -13.48 19.68 8.97
N ALA A 151 -14.22 18.67 9.44
CA ALA A 151 -13.66 17.38 9.87
C ALA A 151 -12.94 16.68 8.70
N ALA A 152 -11.76 16.11 8.96
CA ALA A 152 -10.92 15.54 7.90
C ALA A 152 -11.52 14.27 7.32
N SER A 153 -12.20 13.46 8.14
CA SER A 153 -12.90 12.29 7.62
C SER A 153 -14.06 12.68 6.71
N ALA A 154 -14.75 13.79 7.00
CA ALA A 154 -15.85 14.28 6.18
C ALA A 154 -15.34 14.75 4.82
N SER A 155 -14.29 15.58 4.79
CA SER A 155 -13.66 16.01 3.54
C SER A 155 -13.15 14.84 2.70
N MET A 156 -12.50 13.85 3.33
CA MET A 156 -12.04 12.65 2.61
C MET A 156 -13.22 11.83 2.08
N GLY A 157 -14.33 11.76 2.81
CA GLY A 157 -15.55 11.09 2.37
C GLY A 157 -16.20 11.76 1.16
N GLU A 158 -16.25 13.08 1.14
CA GLU A 158 -16.75 13.85 0.00
C GLU A 158 -15.88 13.63 -1.25
N ILE A 159 -14.55 13.73 -1.11
CA ILE A 159 -13.62 13.45 -2.22
C ILE A 159 -13.78 12.01 -2.73
N ALA A 160 -13.91 11.04 -1.82
CA ALA A 160 -14.10 9.64 -2.21
C ALA A 160 -15.45 9.41 -2.92
N ALA A 161 -16.51 10.10 -2.52
CA ALA A 161 -17.82 10.04 -3.16
C ALA A 161 -17.80 10.68 -4.56
N GLU A 162 -17.22 11.88 -4.69
CA GLU A 162 -17.04 12.55 -5.99
C GLU A 162 -16.23 11.67 -6.95
N ASN A 163 -15.14 11.06 -6.48
CA ASN A 163 -14.36 10.11 -7.26
C ASN A 163 -15.18 8.88 -7.69
N ALA A 164 -15.98 8.32 -6.79
CA ALA A 164 -16.83 7.17 -7.09
C ALA A 164 -17.81 7.49 -8.24
N ASP A 165 -18.45 8.66 -8.18
CA ASP A 165 -19.40 9.09 -9.20
C ASP A 165 -18.72 9.32 -10.55
N LEU A 166 -17.53 9.95 -10.57
CA LEU A 166 -16.74 10.14 -11.79
C LEU A 166 -16.26 8.82 -12.40
N LEU A 167 -15.89 7.84 -11.58
CA LEU A 167 -15.50 6.50 -12.04
C LEU A 167 -16.70 5.73 -12.64
N ARG A 168 -17.88 5.82 -12.02
CA ARG A 168 -19.11 5.19 -12.55
C ARG A 168 -19.54 5.78 -13.90
N GLN A 169 -19.27 7.06 -14.11
CA GLN A 169 -19.56 7.75 -15.38
C GLN A 169 -18.54 7.42 -16.48
N ALA A 170 -17.48 6.67 -16.20
CA ALA A 170 -16.45 6.31 -17.16
C ALA A 170 -16.75 4.93 -17.80
N PRO A 171 -17.38 4.86 -19.00
CA PRO A 171 -17.81 3.59 -19.61
C PRO A 171 -16.66 2.65 -19.99
N ILE A 172 -15.43 3.14 -20.00
CA ILE A 172 -14.22 2.39 -20.34
C ILE A 172 -13.68 1.53 -19.20
N LEU A 173 -14.14 1.82 -17.98
CA LEU A 173 -13.82 1.10 -16.76
C LEU A 173 -14.86 0.01 -16.51
N ASP A 174 -14.39 -1.14 -16.04
CA ASP A 174 -15.29 -2.25 -15.70
C ASP A 174 -16.08 -1.92 -14.42
N ALA A 175 -17.41 -1.97 -14.51
CA ALA A 175 -18.30 -1.57 -13.44
C ALA A 175 -18.12 -2.40 -12.16
N ALA A 176 -17.85 -3.70 -12.28
CA ALA A 176 -17.63 -4.57 -11.12
C ALA A 176 -16.36 -4.18 -10.36
N ASN A 177 -15.27 -3.89 -11.08
CA ASN A 177 -14.03 -3.38 -10.48
C ASN A 177 -14.21 -2.00 -9.84
N VAL A 178 -14.99 -1.11 -10.46
CA VAL A 178 -15.33 0.20 -9.88
C VAL A 178 -16.08 0.03 -8.57
N GLU A 179 -17.15 -0.77 -8.53
CA GLU A 179 -17.93 -0.96 -7.29
C GLU A 179 -17.14 -1.70 -6.20
N ALA A 180 -16.25 -2.63 -6.59
CA ALA A 180 -15.32 -3.26 -5.64
C ALA A 180 -14.38 -2.23 -4.99
N LEU A 181 -13.82 -1.31 -5.78
CA LEU A 181 -12.98 -0.22 -5.28
C LEU A 181 -13.77 0.74 -4.38
N VAL A 182 -14.98 1.16 -4.81
CA VAL A 182 -15.83 2.06 -4.02
C VAL A 182 -16.15 1.42 -2.67
N SER A 183 -16.55 0.16 -2.66
CA SER A 183 -16.84 -0.60 -1.44
C SER A 183 -15.62 -0.73 -0.53
N ALA A 184 -14.43 -1.01 -1.10
CA ALA A 184 -13.18 -1.10 -0.34
C ALA A 184 -12.77 0.26 0.25
N THR A 185 -12.90 1.33 -0.52
CA THR A 185 -12.59 2.71 -0.09
C THR A 185 -13.52 3.14 1.05
N ALA A 186 -14.82 2.86 0.94
CA ALA A 186 -15.79 3.15 1.99
C ALA A 186 -15.47 2.41 3.30
N ARG A 187 -15.08 1.12 3.23
CA ARG A 187 -14.63 0.36 4.42
C ARG A 187 -13.39 0.99 5.05
N GLN A 188 -12.39 1.35 4.26
CA GLN A 188 -11.15 1.96 4.75
C GLN A 188 -11.40 3.33 5.39
N LEU A 189 -12.27 4.15 4.79
CA LEU A 189 -12.69 5.43 5.38
C LEU A 189 -13.39 5.22 6.72
N ALA A 190 -14.29 4.25 6.82
CA ALA A 190 -14.98 3.92 8.07
C ALA A 190 -13.99 3.47 9.16
N THR A 191 -13.06 2.57 8.81
CA THR A 191 -12.01 2.06 9.72
C THR A 191 -11.11 3.19 10.24
N HIS A 192 -10.76 4.16 9.40
CA HIS A 192 -9.79 5.20 9.74
C HIS A 192 -10.39 6.55 10.10
N ARG A 193 -11.72 6.66 10.22
CA ARG A 193 -12.42 7.92 10.56
C ARG A 193 -11.81 8.66 11.75
N ALA A 194 -11.66 7.95 12.88
CA ALA A 194 -11.11 8.54 14.11
C ALA A 194 -9.64 8.96 13.97
N LEU A 195 -8.85 8.23 13.17
CA LEU A 195 -7.48 8.60 12.88
C LEU A 195 -7.42 9.88 12.05
N LEU A 196 -8.22 10.00 10.99
CA LEU A 196 -8.26 11.18 10.14
C LEU A 196 -8.60 12.45 10.94
N ASP A 197 -9.60 12.37 11.81
CA ASP A 197 -10.00 13.51 12.63
C ASP A 197 -8.99 13.86 13.73
N ARG A 198 -8.30 12.86 14.29
CA ARG A 198 -7.18 13.09 15.23
C ARG A 198 -6.03 13.79 14.53
N ARG A 199 -5.65 13.32 13.34
CA ARG A 199 -4.59 13.90 12.52
C ARG A 199 -4.85 15.39 12.22
N ARG A 200 -6.09 15.75 11.91
CA ARG A 200 -6.51 17.16 11.82
C ARG A 200 -6.27 17.93 13.11
N ALA A 201 -6.67 17.38 14.26
CA ALA A 201 -6.45 18.02 15.56
C ALA A 201 -4.95 18.21 15.87
N ASP A 202 -4.10 17.26 15.44
CA ASP A 202 -2.65 17.33 15.55
C ASP A 202 -2.00 18.32 14.56
N GLY A 203 -2.80 18.93 13.67
CA GLY A 203 -2.36 19.96 12.73
C GLY A 203 -1.71 19.42 11.46
N THR A 204 -2.01 18.18 11.06
CA THR A 204 -1.52 17.59 9.79
C THR A 204 -2.37 17.99 8.59
N VAL A 205 -3.58 18.52 8.79
CA VAL A 205 -4.42 19.03 7.71
C VAL A 205 -4.03 20.48 7.41
N ARG A 206 -3.52 20.70 6.20
CA ARG A 206 -2.87 21.95 5.80
C ARG A 206 -3.17 22.31 4.36
N ARG A 207 -3.00 23.59 4.03
CA ARG A 207 -3.03 24.04 2.64
C ARG A 207 -1.73 23.68 1.91
N GLY A 208 -1.65 22.42 1.49
CA GLY A 208 -0.53 21.80 0.79
C GLY A 208 -0.39 22.26 -0.66
N HIS A 209 0.08 21.37 -1.53
CA HIS A 209 0.15 21.55 -2.97
C HIS A 209 -1.18 21.22 -3.66
N GLY A 210 -1.88 20.18 -3.20
CA GLY A 210 -3.18 19.72 -3.74
C GLY A 210 -3.04 18.80 -4.96
N ASP A 211 -2.04 19.04 -5.81
CA ASP A 211 -1.76 18.27 -7.04
C ASP A 211 -0.27 17.86 -7.18
N LEU A 212 0.30 17.28 -6.12
CA LEU A 212 1.73 16.99 -6.01
C LEU A 212 2.15 15.71 -6.76
N HIS A 213 2.25 15.75 -8.09
CA HIS A 213 2.71 14.61 -8.90
C HIS A 213 3.92 14.97 -9.78
N LEU A 214 4.56 14.00 -10.45
CA LEU A 214 5.86 14.21 -11.11
C LEU A 214 5.88 15.30 -12.18
N ARG A 215 4.74 15.53 -12.88
CA ARG A 215 4.60 16.62 -13.87
C ARG A 215 4.63 18.02 -13.26
N ASN A 216 4.35 18.14 -11.96
CA ASN A 216 4.23 19.41 -11.23
C ASN A 216 5.47 19.68 -10.37
N ILE A 217 6.58 19.01 -10.70
CA ILE A 217 7.87 19.19 -10.06
C ILE A 217 8.93 19.21 -11.14
N CYS A 218 9.79 20.23 -11.15
CA CYS A 218 10.91 20.33 -12.08
C CYS A 218 12.23 20.62 -11.37
N MET A 219 13.33 20.25 -12.01
CA MET A 219 14.67 20.57 -11.53
C MET A 219 15.16 21.86 -12.20
N ILE A 220 15.23 22.94 -11.44
CA ILE A 220 15.76 24.23 -11.91
C ILE A 220 17.03 24.54 -11.13
N ASP A 221 18.14 24.75 -11.82
CA ASP A 221 19.46 25.01 -11.22
C ASP A 221 19.84 23.96 -10.15
N GLY A 222 19.52 22.68 -10.44
CA GLY A 222 19.77 21.55 -9.54
C GLY A 222 18.87 21.48 -8.29
N ARG A 223 17.83 22.33 -8.21
CA ARG A 223 16.88 22.39 -7.09
C ARG A 223 15.48 21.94 -7.53
N PRO A 224 14.79 21.13 -6.72
CA PRO A 224 13.39 20.79 -6.97
C PRO A 224 12.52 22.03 -6.78
N THR A 225 11.72 22.33 -7.80
CA THR A 225 10.75 23.42 -7.82
C THR A 225 9.37 22.81 -7.97
N LEU A 226 8.56 22.94 -6.92
CA LEU A 226 7.16 22.47 -6.88
C LEU A 226 6.30 23.57 -7.48
N PHE A 227 5.64 23.30 -8.60
CA PHE A 227 4.88 24.31 -9.36
C PHE A 227 3.52 23.76 -9.80
N ASP A 228 2.63 24.64 -10.25
CA ASP A 228 1.24 24.31 -10.60
C ASP A 228 0.45 23.69 -9.41
N ALA A 229 0.69 24.20 -8.20
CA ALA A 229 -0.12 23.92 -7.04
C ALA A 229 -1.56 24.43 -7.22
N LEU A 230 -2.51 23.64 -6.74
CA LEU A 230 -3.95 23.81 -6.97
C LEU A 230 -4.45 25.15 -6.40
N GLU A 231 -4.91 26.04 -7.26
CA GLU A 231 -5.30 27.40 -6.92
C GLU A 231 -6.82 27.63 -6.87
N PHE A 232 -7.59 26.87 -7.65
CA PHE A 232 -9.01 27.16 -7.88
C PHE A 232 -9.95 26.55 -6.85
N ASP A 233 -9.53 25.49 -6.15
CA ASP A 233 -10.31 24.88 -5.07
C ASP A 233 -9.45 24.72 -3.80
N VAL A 234 -9.72 25.59 -2.82
CA VAL A 234 -9.01 25.59 -1.54
C VAL A 234 -9.35 24.35 -0.70
N ARG A 235 -10.54 23.74 -0.83
CA ARG A 235 -10.87 22.49 -0.13
C ARG A 235 -9.98 21.37 -0.62
N LEU A 236 -9.86 21.20 -1.93
CA LEU A 236 -9.04 20.14 -2.54
C LEU A 236 -7.54 20.33 -2.28
N ALA A 237 -7.09 21.57 -2.05
CA ALA A 237 -5.72 21.88 -1.64
C ALA A 237 -5.50 21.83 -0.10
N THR A 238 -6.58 21.77 0.69
CA THR A 238 -6.53 21.69 2.15
C THR A 238 -6.73 20.25 2.59
N VAL A 239 -5.61 19.55 2.73
CA VAL A 239 -5.61 18.09 2.91
C VAL A 239 -4.62 17.66 3.97
N ASP A 240 -4.73 16.41 4.39
CA ASP A 240 -3.68 15.79 5.20
C ASP A 240 -2.35 15.78 4.43
N VAL A 241 -1.25 16.11 5.10
CA VAL A 241 0.09 16.14 4.48
C VAL A 241 0.52 14.79 3.90
N LEU A 242 0.08 13.65 4.45
CA LEU A 242 0.32 12.34 3.87
C LEU A 242 -0.57 12.09 2.64
N TYR A 243 -1.75 12.71 2.55
CA TYR A 243 -2.59 12.66 1.35
C TYR A 243 -2.02 13.50 0.20
N ASP A 244 -1.36 14.62 0.51
CA ASP A 244 -0.60 15.39 -0.48
C ASP A 244 0.63 14.60 -0.97
N LEU A 245 1.42 14.04 -0.04
CA LEU A 245 2.56 13.18 -0.37
C LEU A 245 2.17 11.91 -1.14
N ALA A 246 1.03 11.31 -0.81
CA ALA A 246 0.54 10.07 -1.44
C ALA A 246 0.42 10.20 -2.96
N PHE A 247 0.16 11.42 -3.46
CA PHE A 247 0.05 11.62 -4.90
C PHE A 247 1.39 11.33 -5.61
N LEU A 248 2.48 11.87 -5.08
CA LEU A 248 3.82 11.65 -5.61
C LEU A 248 4.29 10.20 -5.42
N LEU A 249 4.00 9.60 -4.26
CA LEU A 249 4.31 8.19 -3.99
C LEU A 249 3.60 7.25 -4.97
N MET A 250 2.30 7.49 -5.21
CA MET A 250 1.48 6.72 -6.13
C MET A 250 2.00 6.83 -7.57
N ASP A 251 2.36 8.03 -8.03
CA ASP A 251 2.88 8.26 -9.40
C ASP A 251 4.22 7.54 -9.63
N LEU A 252 5.16 7.66 -8.68
CA LEU A 252 6.43 6.90 -8.72
C LEU A 252 6.18 5.39 -8.73
N TRP A 253 5.27 4.91 -7.88
CA TRP A 253 4.96 3.48 -7.76
C TRP A 253 4.31 2.93 -9.04
N ARG A 254 3.36 3.66 -9.62
CA ARG A 254 2.73 3.34 -10.91
C ARG A 254 3.81 3.14 -11.98
N ARG A 255 4.78 4.05 -12.06
CA ARG A 255 5.87 4.01 -13.05
C ARG A 255 6.90 2.91 -12.80
N GLY A 256 6.73 2.09 -11.76
CA GLY A 256 7.68 1.02 -11.40
C GLY A 256 8.93 1.52 -10.69
N LEU A 257 8.99 2.81 -10.33
CA LEU A 257 10.12 3.44 -9.63
C LEU A 257 10.02 3.18 -8.11
N ARG A 258 10.01 1.90 -7.73
CA ARG A 258 9.79 1.47 -6.34
C ARG A 258 10.87 1.97 -5.38
N GLU A 259 12.13 1.97 -5.82
CA GLU A 259 13.24 2.47 -5.03
C GLU A 259 13.11 3.98 -4.76
N HIS A 260 12.75 4.76 -5.79
CA HIS A 260 12.48 6.20 -5.67
C HIS A 260 11.30 6.47 -4.75
N ALA A 261 10.18 5.75 -4.90
CA ALA A 261 9.01 5.90 -4.02
C ALA A 261 9.38 5.62 -2.56
N ASN A 262 10.09 4.53 -2.29
CA ASN A 262 10.52 4.18 -0.94
C ASN A 262 11.56 5.18 -0.38
N ARG A 263 12.43 5.73 -1.24
CA ARG A 263 13.40 6.75 -0.83
C ARG A 263 12.71 8.06 -0.43
N LEU A 264 11.76 8.53 -1.24
CA LEU A 264 10.93 9.70 -0.93
C LEU A 264 10.22 9.50 0.40
N PHE A 265 9.57 8.35 0.55
CA PHE A 265 8.81 7.96 1.72
C PHE A 265 9.65 7.99 3.00
N ASN A 266 10.80 7.32 2.99
CA ASN A 266 11.68 7.26 4.15
C ASN A 266 12.30 8.61 4.48
N ARG A 267 12.77 9.36 3.49
CA ARG A 267 13.35 10.69 3.71
C ARG A 267 12.33 11.69 4.29
N TYR A 268 11.07 11.60 3.86
CA TYR A 268 9.98 12.40 4.40
C TYR A 268 9.64 12.01 5.85
N LEU A 269 9.54 10.71 6.15
CA LEU A 269 9.29 10.22 7.51
C LEU A 269 10.45 10.52 8.46
N GLU A 270 11.68 10.55 7.96
CA GLU A 270 12.83 10.98 8.74
C GLU A 270 12.68 12.45 9.21
N GLN A 271 12.05 13.32 8.44
CA GLN A 271 11.83 14.71 8.85
C GLN A 271 10.60 14.89 9.74
N THR A 272 9.56 14.10 9.50
CA THR A 272 8.24 14.31 10.12
C THR A 272 7.95 13.41 11.31
N GLY A 273 8.54 12.21 11.37
CA GLY A 273 8.26 11.23 12.43
C GLY A 273 6.81 10.73 12.46
N ASP A 274 6.06 10.91 11.37
CA ASP A 274 4.62 10.62 11.27
C ASP A 274 4.35 9.13 11.00
N TYR A 275 4.82 8.27 11.91
CA TYR A 275 4.68 6.82 11.78
C TYR A 275 3.25 6.32 12.04
N ASP A 276 2.51 6.96 12.96
CA ASP A 276 1.14 6.56 13.27
C ASP A 276 0.16 6.91 12.12
N GLY A 277 0.46 7.98 11.37
CA GLY A 277 -0.29 8.38 10.18
C GLY A 277 -0.31 7.36 9.06
N LEU A 278 0.67 6.45 9.03
CA LEU A 278 0.82 5.46 7.98
C LEU A 278 -0.37 4.53 7.87
N ALA A 279 -1.17 4.36 8.92
CA ALA A 279 -2.40 3.58 8.87
C ALA A 279 -3.41 4.13 7.85
N ALA A 280 -3.43 5.44 7.60
CA ALA A 280 -4.30 6.06 6.58
C ALA A 280 -3.68 6.07 5.16
N LEU A 281 -2.40 5.73 5.01
CA LEU A 281 -1.69 5.84 3.73
C LEU A 281 -2.29 4.98 2.61
N PRO A 282 -2.75 3.73 2.83
CA PRO A 282 -3.46 2.96 1.81
C PRO A 282 -4.68 3.67 1.22
N LEU A 283 -5.52 4.24 2.08
CA LEU A 283 -6.68 5.04 1.67
C LEU A 283 -6.24 6.23 0.81
N PHE A 284 -5.21 6.96 1.26
CA PHE A 284 -4.71 8.13 0.53
C PHE A 284 -4.14 7.78 -0.85
N LEU A 285 -3.32 6.73 -0.95
CA LEU A 285 -2.79 6.23 -2.22
C LEU A 285 -3.93 5.80 -3.16
N SER A 286 -4.93 5.10 -2.61
CA SER A 286 -6.07 4.60 -3.38
C SER A 286 -6.91 5.72 -3.96
N VAL A 287 -7.26 6.72 -3.15
CA VAL A 287 -8.05 7.88 -3.59
C VAL A 287 -7.28 8.70 -4.63
N ARG A 288 -5.96 8.90 -4.47
CA ARG A 288 -5.13 9.58 -5.50
C ARG A 288 -5.04 8.80 -6.81
N ALA A 289 -4.92 7.47 -6.74
CA ALA A 289 -4.96 6.62 -7.93
C ALA A 289 -6.33 6.65 -8.61
N ALA A 290 -7.43 6.62 -7.86
CA ALA A 290 -8.79 6.81 -8.38
C ALA A 290 -8.95 8.14 -9.12
N ILE A 291 -8.39 9.23 -8.58
CA ILE A 291 -8.36 10.54 -9.26
C ILE A 291 -7.68 10.44 -10.62
N ARG A 292 -6.49 9.83 -10.67
CA ARG A 292 -5.77 9.66 -11.94
C ARG A 292 -6.52 8.79 -12.95
N ALA A 293 -7.26 7.79 -12.49
CA ALA A 293 -8.05 6.94 -13.36
C ALA A 293 -9.14 7.75 -14.10
N HIS A 294 -9.96 8.53 -13.39
CA HIS A 294 -11.01 9.31 -14.07
C HIS A 294 -10.47 10.55 -14.80
N VAL A 295 -9.38 11.17 -14.32
CA VAL A 295 -8.71 12.28 -15.04
C VAL A 295 -8.15 11.79 -16.38
N ALA A 296 -7.57 10.59 -16.44
CA ALA A 296 -7.12 10.00 -17.70
C ALA A 296 -8.27 9.86 -18.70
N VAL A 297 -9.44 9.39 -18.25
CA VAL A 297 -10.66 9.28 -19.09
C VAL A 297 -11.13 10.65 -19.59
N ALA A 298 -11.19 11.65 -18.70
CA ALA A 298 -11.60 13.00 -19.06
C ALA A 298 -10.65 13.65 -20.08
N ALA A 299 -9.34 13.54 -19.88
CA ALA A 299 -8.33 14.07 -20.80
C ALA A 299 -8.31 13.35 -22.16
N GLY A 300 -8.56 12.04 -22.15
CA GLY A 300 -8.58 11.21 -23.35
C GLY A 300 -9.71 11.51 -24.33
N SER A 301 -10.80 12.12 -23.87
CA SER A 301 -11.89 12.61 -24.73
C SER A 301 -11.45 13.70 -25.72
N ALA A 302 -10.25 14.28 -25.54
CA ALA A 302 -9.67 15.30 -26.41
C ALA A 302 -8.54 14.79 -27.34
N THR A 303 -8.18 13.49 -27.30
CA THR A 303 -7.07 12.91 -28.09
C THR A 303 -7.49 11.65 -28.87
N GLU A 304 -6.90 11.40 -30.04
CA GLU A 304 -7.35 10.37 -31.00
C GLU A 304 -7.09 8.90 -30.57
N ASN A 305 -6.28 8.61 -29.54
CA ASN A 305 -5.91 7.23 -29.16
C ASN A 305 -6.65 6.73 -27.91
N MET A 306 -7.93 6.34 -28.09
CA MET A 306 -8.81 5.83 -27.02
C MET A 306 -8.26 4.57 -26.31
N ASN A 307 -7.48 3.74 -27.00
CA ASN A 307 -6.90 2.52 -26.41
C ASN A 307 -5.83 2.82 -25.36
N SER A 308 -4.98 3.83 -25.61
CA SER A 308 -3.97 4.27 -24.65
C SER A 308 -4.61 4.86 -23.39
N VAL A 309 -5.68 5.66 -23.57
CA VAL A 309 -6.47 6.24 -22.49
C VAL A 309 -7.10 5.13 -21.62
N ALA A 310 -7.69 4.11 -22.25
CA ALA A 310 -8.26 2.95 -21.59
C ALA A 310 -7.24 2.23 -20.70
N ALA A 311 -6.06 1.97 -21.26
CA ALA A 311 -5.00 1.24 -20.58
C ALA A 311 -4.47 2.02 -19.36
N GLU A 312 -4.29 3.34 -19.49
CA GLU A 312 -3.86 4.19 -18.39
C GLU A 312 -4.91 4.25 -17.28
N ALA A 313 -6.17 4.50 -17.62
CA ALA A 313 -7.26 4.58 -16.64
C ALA A 313 -7.45 3.26 -15.87
N ARG A 314 -7.42 2.12 -16.57
CA ARG A 314 -7.50 0.78 -15.96
C ARG A 314 -6.30 0.47 -15.06
N ALA A 315 -5.10 0.90 -15.44
CA ALA A 315 -3.91 0.70 -14.63
C ALA A 315 -3.98 1.47 -13.30
N TYR A 316 -4.50 2.70 -13.32
CA TYR A 316 -4.73 3.46 -12.10
C TYR A 316 -5.86 2.90 -11.24
N LEU A 317 -6.95 2.41 -11.84
CA LEU A 317 -8.01 1.71 -11.10
C LEU A 317 -7.48 0.44 -10.41
N ALA A 318 -6.66 -0.35 -11.12
CA ALA A 318 -6.02 -1.53 -10.56
C ALA A 318 -5.05 -1.17 -9.42
N LEU A 319 -4.26 -0.10 -9.57
CA LEU A 319 -3.40 0.40 -8.51
C LEU A 319 -4.23 0.80 -7.29
N ALA A 320 -5.32 1.55 -7.49
CA ALA A 320 -6.20 2.01 -6.42
C ALA A 320 -6.77 0.84 -5.61
N GLY A 321 -7.15 -0.27 -6.26
CA GLY A 321 -7.59 -1.48 -5.56
C GLY A 321 -6.44 -2.20 -4.86
N SER A 322 -5.29 -2.36 -5.54
CA SER A 322 -4.17 -3.15 -5.02
C SER A 322 -3.56 -2.60 -3.73
N VAL A 323 -3.53 -1.27 -3.55
CA VAL A 323 -2.97 -0.65 -2.34
C VAL A 323 -3.86 -0.80 -1.12
N LEU A 324 -5.15 -1.13 -1.30
CA LEU A 324 -6.10 -1.40 -0.21
C LEU A 324 -6.09 -2.86 0.25
N VAL A 325 -5.40 -3.75 -0.46
CA VAL A 325 -5.25 -5.14 -0.05
C VAL A 325 -4.38 -5.21 1.20
N GLU A 326 -4.90 -5.84 2.26
CA GLU A 326 -4.16 -6.01 3.50
C GLU A 326 -2.92 -6.87 3.28
N ALA A 327 -1.76 -6.35 3.67
CA ALA A 327 -0.51 -7.09 3.73
C ALA A 327 -0.02 -7.06 5.19
N PRO A 328 0.18 -8.22 5.85
CA PRO A 328 0.66 -8.24 7.22
C PRO A 328 2.05 -7.59 7.29
N PRO A 329 2.29 -6.66 8.24
CA PRO A 329 3.59 -6.05 8.40
C PRO A 329 4.58 -7.07 8.98
N MET A 330 5.87 -6.79 8.79
CA MET A 330 6.94 -7.55 9.41
C MET A 330 8.05 -6.63 9.88
N LEU A 331 8.85 -7.12 10.83
CA LEU A 331 10.02 -6.41 11.35
C LEU A 331 11.30 -7.12 10.91
N VAL A 332 12.21 -6.38 10.30
CA VAL A 332 13.56 -6.84 9.98
C VAL A 332 14.54 -6.01 10.80
N ALA A 333 15.52 -6.66 11.44
CA ALA A 333 16.65 -5.98 12.04
C ALA A 333 17.93 -6.34 11.27
N ILE A 334 18.65 -5.34 10.78
CA ILE A 334 19.93 -5.51 10.09
C ILE A 334 21.03 -4.98 11.01
N GLY A 335 21.71 -5.92 11.64
CA GLY A 335 22.85 -5.77 12.53
C GLY A 335 24.20 -5.88 11.82
N GLY A 336 25.27 -5.52 12.52
CA GLY A 336 26.64 -5.70 12.08
C GLY A 336 27.51 -4.46 12.30
N TRP A 337 28.82 -4.67 12.28
CA TRP A 337 29.79 -3.61 12.56
C TRP A 337 29.75 -2.44 11.57
N SER A 338 30.40 -1.33 11.92
CA SER A 338 30.55 -0.19 11.02
C SER A 338 31.30 -0.60 9.74
N GLY A 339 30.82 -0.17 8.58
CA GLY A 339 31.38 -0.53 7.27
C GLY A 339 30.85 -1.82 6.64
N THR A 340 29.96 -2.57 7.30
CA THR A 340 29.39 -3.83 6.72
C THR A 340 28.29 -3.59 5.68
N GLY A 341 27.79 -2.36 5.53
CA GLY A 341 26.82 -2.00 4.50
C GLY A 341 25.34 -2.11 4.92
N LYS A 342 25.03 -2.08 6.23
CA LYS A 342 23.67 -2.17 6.77
C LYS A 342 22.67 -1.24 6.08
N THR A 343 22.95 0.07 6.05
CA THR A 343 22.09 1.07 5.40
C THR A 343 21.89 0.80 3.91
N THR A 344 22.93 0.34 3.23
CA THR A 344 22.84 -0.07 1.82
C THR A 344 21.86 -1.22 1.66
N GLN A 345 21.97 -2.26 2.48
CA GLN A 345 21.06 -3.41 2.42
C GLN A 345 19.63 -3.03 2.79
N ALA A 346 19.44 -2.22 3.84
CA ALA A 346 18.12 -1.72 4.22
C ALA A 346 17.44 -0.98 3.05
N ARG A 347 18.18 -0.08 2.38
CA ARG A 347 17.67 0.69 1.23
C ARG A 347 17.32 -0.17 0.02
N VAL A 348 18.09 -1.23 -0.26
CA VAL A 348 17.81 -2.16 -1.36
C VAL A 348 16.60 -3.05 -1.06
N LEU A 349 16.43 -3.47 0.19
CA LEU A 349 15.37 -4.40 0.60
C LEU A 349 14.02 -3.72 0.85
N ALA A 350 14.02 -2.50 1.40
CA ALA A 350 12.81 -1.81 1.84
C ALA A 350 11.70 -1.71 0.78
N PRO A 351 11.96 -1.39 -0.50
CA PRO A 351 10.91 -1.27 -1.52
C PRO A 351 10.11 -2.57 -1.77
N ALA A 352 10.65 -3.72 -1.37
CA ALA A 352 10.05 -5.03 -1.59
C ALA A 352 9.33 -5.62 -0.36
N LEU A 353 9.40 -4.95 0.80
CA LEU A 353 8.87 -5.48 2.06
C LEU A 353 7.57 -4.78 2.49
N GLY A 354 6.53 -5.58 2.77
CA GLY A 354 5.23 -5.09 3.21
C GLY A 354 4.42 -4.42 2.10
N ARG A 355 3.45 -3.60 2.48
CA ARG A 355 2.60 -2.85 1.55
C ARG A 355 3.31 -1.61 0.98
N THR A 356 2.79 -1.10 -0.13
CA THR A 356 3.24 0.15 -0.77
C THR A 356 3.41 1.30 0.23
N PRO A 357 4.53 2.07 0.19
CA PRO A 357 5.66 2.01 -0.76
C PRO A 357 6.85 1.17 -0.25
N GLY A 358 6.59 0.14 0.55
CA GLY A 358 7.61 -0.71 1.15
C GLY A 358 7.92 -0.36 2.61
N ALA A 359 8.96 -0.97 3.19
CA ALA A 359 9.26 -0.81 4.60
C ALA A 359 9.80 0.58 4.96
N VAL A 360 9.50 1.00 6.20
CA VAL A 360 10.14 2.15 6.86
C VAL A 360 11.51 1.72 7.35
N ILE A 361 12.54 2.53 7.13
CA ILE A 361 13.91 2.31 7.59
C ILE A 361 14.16 3.19 8.82
N LEU A 362 14.43 2.56 9.95
CA LEU A 362 14.73 3.22 11.23
C LEU A 362 16.22 3.02 11.52
N ARG A 363 16.99 4.11 11.47
CA ARG A 363 18.45 4.06 11.57
C ARG A 363 18.91 4.59 12.91
N SER A 364 19.69 3.80 13.63
CA SER A 364 20.27 4.17 14.93
C SER A 364 21.07 5.47 14.88
N ASP A 365 21.87 5.67 13.83
CA ASP A 365 22.69 6.87 13.66
C ASP A 365 21.82 8.14 13.55
N VAL A 366 20.77 8.19 12.71
CA VAL A 366 19.92 9.39 12.64
C VAL A 366 19.01 9.54 13.87
N THR A 367 18.56 8.44 14.50
CA THR A 367 17.88 8.53 15.80
C THR A 367 18.78 9.17 16.85
N ARG A 368 20.08 8.83 16.87
CA ARG A 368 21.06 9.41 17.79
C ARG A 368 21.24 10.91 17.54
N LYS A 369 21.37 11.35 16.28
CA LYS A 369 21.44 12.78 15.92
C LYS A 369 20.21 13.56 16.39
N ARG A 370 19.02 13.01 16.16
CA ARG A 370 17.75 13.64 16.60
C ARG A 370 17.66 13.78 18.11
N LEU A 371 18.01 12.73 18.86
CA LEU A 371 17.99 12.78 20.33
C LEU A 371 18.99 13.80 20.89
N ALA A 372 20.06 14.10 20.15
CA ALA A 372 21.03 15.14 20.48
C ALA A 372 20.65 16.55 19.96
N GLY A 373 19.58 16.67 19.16
CA GLY A 373 19.14 17.94 18.59
C GLY A 373 20.06 18.53 17.52
N VAL A 374 20.88 17.70 16.86
CA VAL A 374 21.83 18.12 15.81
C VAL A 374 21.35 17.67 14.43
N GLY A 375 21.90 18.28 13.37
CA GLY A 375 21.66 17.87 11.99
C GLY A 375 22.15 16.46 11.72
N GLU A 376 21.57 15.80 10.71
CA GLU A 376 21.91 14.40 10.38
C GLU A 376 23.40 14.22 10.06
N LEU A 377 24.02 15.21 9.41
CA LEU A 377 25.41 15.18 8.97
C LEU A 377 26.40 15.75 10.01
N ASP A 378 25.90 16.29 11.12
CA ASP A 378 26.73 16.91 12.15
C ASP A 378 27.38 15.84 13.02
N ARG A 379 28.70 15.88 13.22
CA ARG A 379 29.39 14.89 14.07
C ARG A 379 29.01 15.02 15.55
N LEU A 380 28.81 13.88 16.22
CA LEU A 380 28.60 13.85 17.66
C LEU A 380 29.93 13.67 18.42
N PRO A 381 30.06 14.24 19.62
CA PRO A 381 31.12 13.89 20.55
C PRO A 381 30.96 12.46 21.08
N GLU A 382 31.99 11.91 21.72
CA GLU A 382 31.95 10.55 22.29
C GLU A 382 30.83 10.35 23.31
N SER A 383 30.44 11.39 24.05
CA SER A 383 29.29 11.35 24.97
C SER A 383 27.97 11.02 24.25
N GLY A 384 27.86 11.34 22.97
CA GLY A 384 26.74 10.94 22.12
C GLY A 384 26.64 9.42 21.93
N TYR A 385 27.69 8.66 22.26
CA TYR A 385 27.80 7.20 22.18
C TYR A 385 27.87 6.51 23.54
N ALA A 386 27.63 7.22 24.64
CA ALA A 386 27.55 6.65 25.98
C ALA A 386 26.47 5.55 26.08
N GLU A 387 26.60 4.71 27.11
CA GLU A 387 25.75 3.52 27.29
C GLU A 387 24.27 3.89 27.51
N ASP A 388 24.00 4.90 28.33
CA ASP A 388 22.67 5.43 28.61
C ASP A 388 22.03 6.04 27.35
N VAL A 389 22.81 6.77 26.55
CA VAL A 389 22.36 7.33 25.27
C VAL A 389 22.04 6.20 24.29
N THR A 390 22.88 5.16 24.23
CA THR A 390 22.65 4.00 23.38
C THR A 390 21.39 3.24 23.79
N ALA A 391 21.16 3.02 25.08
CA ALA A 391 19.91 2.41 25.57
C ALA A 391 18.67 3.21 25.14
N ARG A 392 18.72 4.56 25.26
CA ARG A 392 17.64 5.45 24.80
C ARG A 392 17.42 5.39 23.29
N VAL A 393 18.49 5.28 22.49
CA VAL A 393 18.39 5.11 21.03
C VAL A 393 17.66 3.81 20.69
N TYR A 394 18.03 2.69 21.31
CA TYR A 394 17.38 1.39 21.05
C TYR A 394 15.91 1.35 21.52
N ALA A 395 15.59 1.95 22.67
CA ALA A 395 14.21 2.12 23.10
C ALA A 395 13.40 2.92 22.06
N THR A 396 13.95 4.04 21.60
CA THR A 396 13.29 4.89 20.58
C THR A 396 13.12 4.17 19.23
N LEU A 397 14.09 3.36 18.82
CA LEU A 397 13.98 2.51 17.62
C LEU A 397 12.87 1.47 17.79
N GLY A 398 12.81 0.82 18.95
CA GLY A 398 11.78 -0.16 19.26
C GLY A 398 10.38 0.44 19.27
N ASP A 399 10.22 1.62 19.88
CA ASP A 399 8.96 2.36 19.92
C ASP A 399 8.50 2.76 18.51
N ASN A 400 9.40 3.32 17.70
CA ASN A 400 9.07 3.72 16.32
C ASN A 400 8.78 2.51 15.43
N ALA A 401 9.52 1.41 15.58
CA ALA A 401 9.23 0.16 14.88
C ALA A 401 7.82 -0.34 15.26
N GLY A 402 7.49 -0.35 16.55
CA GLY A 402 6.17 -0.70 17.03
C GLY A 402 5.06 0.21 16.47
N ARG A 403 5.30 1.52 16.33
CA ARG A 403 4.36 2.46 15.69
C ARG A 403 4.13 2.11 14.22
N CYS A 404 5.19 1.85 13.45
CA CYS A 404 5.07 1.41 12.06
C CYS A 404 4.26 0.10 11.93
N ILE A 405 4.58 -0.90 12.76
CA ILE A 405 3.90 -2.20 12.74
C ILE A 405 2.42 -2.06 13.10
N ARG A 406 2.08 -1.32 14.17
CA ARG A 406 0.68 -1.04 14.54
C ARG A 406 -0.09 -0.29 13.45
N ALA A 407 0.60 0.55 12.70
CA ALA A 407 0.02 1.23 11.55
C ALA A 407 -0.18 0.31 10.33
N GLY A 408 0.30 -0.94 10.37
CA GLY A 408 0.25 -1.91 9.27
C GLY A 408 1.40 -1.77 8.27
N GLN A 409 2.46 -1.03 8.61
CA GLN A 409 3.63 -0.84 7.75
C GLN A 409 4.80 -1.71 8.22
N ALA A 410 5.46 -2.41 7.28
CA ALA A 410 6.70 -3.12 7.58
C ALA A 410 7.82 -2.14 7.97
N ALA A 411 8.78 -2.61 8.78
CA ALA A 411 9.91 -1.81 9.21
C ALA A 411 11.23 -2.59 9.14
N ILE A 412 12.31 -1.87 8.80
CA ILE A 412 13.70 -2.32 8.89
C ILE A 412 14.40 -1.45 9.93
N VAL A 413 14.99 -2.07 10.95
CA VAL A 413 15.87 -1.39 11.89
C VAL A 413 17.32 -1.59 11.45
N ASP A 414 17.99 -0.49 11.13
CA ASP A 414 19.41 -0.41 10.78
C ASP A 414 20.21 0.06 12.00
N ALA A 415 20.88 -0.87 12.67
CA ALA A 415 21.64 -0.59 13.87
C ALA A 415 22.86 -1.52 13.99
N VAL A 416 23.87 -1.14 14.78
CA VAL A 416 25.04 -2.02 14.99
C VAL A 416 24.62 -3.30 15.70
N ALA A 417 23.81 -3.18 16.75
CA ALA A 417 23.20 -4.25 17.53
C ALA A 417 24.23 -5.25 18.08
N ALA A 418 25.36 -4.71 18.56
CA ALA A 418 26.51 -5.50 19.00
C ALA A 418 26.23 -6.22 20.31
N ARG A 419 25.44 -5.63 21.21
CA ARG A 419 25.16 -6.22 22.52
C ARG A 419 23.90 -7.10 22.51
N PRO A 420 23.84 -8.18 23.31
CA PRO A 420 22.67 -9.06 23.37
C PRO A 420 21.37 -8.36 23.79
N ASP A 421 21.43 -7.40 24.71
CA ASP A 421 20.30 -6.59 25.17
C ASP A 421 19.74 -5.71 24.05
N GLU A 422 20.60 -5.10 23.24
CA GLU A 422 20.21 -4.33 22.04
C GLU A 422 19.42 -5.18 21.04
N ARG A 423 19.86 -6.42 20.81
CA ARG A 423 19.15 -7.37 19.93
C ARG A 423 17.82 -7.80 20.54
N ALA A 424 17.80 -8.07 21.85
CA ALA A 424 16.60 -8.48 22.57
C ALA A 424 15.49 -7.43 22.52
N VAL A 425 15.84 -6.13 22.61
CA VAL A 425 14.88 -5.02 22.43
C VAL A 425 14.16 -5.12 21.08
N LEU A 426 14.92 -5.31 19.99
CA LEU A 426 14.36 -5.35 18.63
C LEU A 426 13.52 -6.61 18.38
N GLU A 427 13.98 -7.76 18.88
CA GLU A 427 13.22 -9.01 18.81
C GLU A 427 11.90 -8.91 19.58
N GLN A 428 11.93 -8.27 20.75
CA GLN A 428 10.75 -8.14 21.61
C GLN A 428 9.63 -7.34 20.92
N VAL A 429 9.96 -6.36 20.07
CA VAL A 429 8.95 -5.62 19.28
C VAL A 429 8.15 -6.58 18.39
N GLY A 430 8.85 -7.45 17.64
CA GLY A 430 8.21 -8.43 16.77
C GLY A 430 7.33 -9.42 17.55
N ARG A 431 7.86 -9.95 18.66
CA ARG A 431 7.13 -10.86 19.55
C ARG A 431 5.89 -10.22 20.16
N SER A 432 6.01 -9.02 20.72
CA SER A 432 4.91 -8.29 21.36
C SER A 432 3.83 -7.88 20.36
N ALA A 433 4.19 -7.57 19.12
CA ALA A 433 3.23 -7.23 18.07
C ALA A 433 2.63 -8.46 17.35
N GLY A 434 3.15 -9.67 17.61
CA GLY A 434 2.70 -10.89 16.93
C GLY A 434 3.02 -10.91 15.44
N VAL A 435 4.09 -10.23 15.02
CA VAL A 435 4.50 -10.15 13.60
C VAL A 435 5.79 -10.92 13.33
N PRO A 436 6.01 -11.39 12.10
CA PRO A 436 7.27 -12.03 11.73
C PRO A 436 8.47 -11.11 12.00
N PHE A 437 9.51 -11.67 12.63
CA PHE A 437 10.77 -11.00 12.89
C PHE A 437 11.93 -11.71 12.19
N ALA A 438 12.74 -10.95 11.45
CA ALA A 438 13.98 -11.45 10.84
C ALA A 438 15.18 -10.62 11.33
N GLY A 439 16.02 -11.23 12.16
CA GLY A 439 17.31 -10.67 12.55
C GLY A 439 18.41 -11.11 11.59
N ILE A 440 19.14 -10.16 11.02
CA ILE A 440 20.22 -10.38 10.05
C ILE A 440 21.49 -9.73 10.61
N TRP A 441 22.60 -10.46 10.64
CA TRP A 441 23.90 -9.95 11.02
C TRP A 441 24.83 -9.92 9.81
N LEU A 442 25.27 -8.72 9.42
CA LEU A 442 26.20 -8.55 8.30
C LEU A 442 27.66 -8.65 8.76
N ASP A 443 28.40 -9.56 8.13
CA ASP A 443 29.83 -9.76 8.36
C ASP A 443 30.65 -9.29 7.15
N ALA A 444 31.71 -8.53 7.40
CA ALA A 444 32.70 -8.17 6.38
C ALA A 444 34.11 -8.09 7.01
N PRO A 445 35.16 -8.47 6.27
CA PRO A 445 36.54 -8.30 6.71
C PRO A 445 36.88 -6.84 7.10
N LEU A 446 37.81 -6.66 8.03
CA LEU A 446 38.20 -5.34 8.54
C LEU A 446 38.69 -4.42 7.42
N ASP A 447 39.50 -4.91 6.48
CA ASP A 447 40.02 -4.12 5.35
C ASP A 447 38.89 -3.59 4.45
N VAL A 448 37.83 -4.39 4.23
CA VAL A 448 36.64 -3.99 3.48
C VAL A 448 35.87 -2.91 4.26
N ARG A 449 35.69 -3.13 5.57
CA ARG A 449 34.98 -2.18 6.45
C ARG A 449 35.70 -0.83 6.49
N THR A 450 37.02 -0.83 6.69
CA THR A 450 37.85 0.37 6.76
C THR A 450 37.78 1.17 5.46
N ARG A 451 37.98 0.52 4.30
CA ARG A 451 37.84 1.19 2.99
C ARG A 451 36.46 1.81 2.80
N ARG A 452 35.41 1.12 3.21
CA ARG A 452 34.02 1.61 3.08
C ARG A 452 33.72 2.78 4.00
N VAL A 453 34.25 2.82 5.23
CA VAL A 453 34.02 3.98 6.11
C VAL A 453 34.83 5.21 5.68
N GLU A 454 36.03 5.01 5.14
CA GLU A 454 36.87 6.10 4.61
C GLU A 454 36.30 6.74 3.35
N ALA A 455 35.62 5.96 2.50
CA ALA A 455 35.01 6.45 1.27
C ALA A 455 33.66 7.18 1.48
N ARG A 456 33.14 7.27 2.71
CA ARG A 456 31.86 7.92 3.00
C ARG A 456 31.99 9.43 2.91
N ILE A 457 31.02 10.06 2.27
CA ILE A 457 30.87 11.51 2.18
C ILE A 457 29.42 11.83 2.56
N ASN A 458 29.20 12.80 3.45
CA ASN A 458 27.87 13.22 3.92
C ASN A 458 27.02 12.05 4.46
N ASP A 459 27.56 11.31 5.42
CA ASP A 459 26.88 10.16 6.06
C ASP A 459 26.46 10.53 7.50
N ALA A 460 25.35 9.95 7.97
CA ALA A 460 24.87 10.16 9.35
C ALA A 460 25.73 9.44 10.40
N SER A 461 26.50 8.44 9.98
CA SER A 461 27.36 7.62 10.83
C SER A 461 28.68 8.32 11.12
N ASP A 462 29.02 8.55 12.39
CA ASP A 462 30.31 9.14 12.80
C ASP A 462 31.48 8.14 12.77
N ALA A 463 31.24 6.90 12.36
CA ALA A 463 32.24 5.85 12.39
C ALA A 463 33.31 6.03 11.30
N GLY A 464 34.53 6.43 11.72
CA GLY A 464 35.73 6.41 10.89
C GLY A 464 36.54 5.10 11.00
N ARG A 465 37.76 5.10 10.42
CA ARG A 465 38.71 3.97 10.50
C ARG A 465 38.92 3.49 11.95
N GLU A 466 39.23 4.41 12.85
CA GLU A 466 39.53 4.11 14.26
C GLU A 466 38.39 3.36 14.96
N VAL A 467 37.14 3.74 14.66
CA VAL A 467 35.94 3.06 15.18
C VAL A 467 35.84 1.64 14.62
N ALA A 468 36.13 1.45 13.34
CA ALA A 468 36.09 0.12 12.71
C ALA A 468 37.16 -0.82 13.31
N GLU A 469 38.38 -0.31 13.51
CA GLU A 469 39.49 -1.03 14.13
C GLU A 469 39.22 -1.36 15.60
N ARG A 470 38.64 -0.43 16.36
CA ARG A 470 38.20 -0.66 17.75
C ARG A 470 37.14 -1.76 17.81
N GLN A 471 36.12 -1.70 16.95
CA GLN A 471 35.06 -2.71 16.88
C GLN A 471 35.57 -4.10 16.51
N ALA A 472 36.66 -4.21 15.74
CA ALA A 472 37.25 -5.51 15.40
C ALA A 472 37.87 -6.25 16.59
N ARG A 473 38.11 -5.54 17.71
CA ARG A 473 38.62 -6.10 18.97
C ARG A 473 37.52 -6.42 19.98
N LEU A 474 36.28 -6.03 19.69
CA LEU A 474 35.13 -6.26 20.56
C LEU A 474 34.47 -7.60 20.23
N ASP A 475 34.01 -8.30 21.27
CA ASP A 475 33.16 -9.48 21.13
C ASP A 475 31.68 -9.05 21.11
N ALA A 476 30.95 -9.41 20.06
CA ALA A 476 29.50 -9.19 19.96
C ALA A 476 28.67 -10.26 20.69
N GLY A 477 29.35 -11.23 21.33
CA GLY A 477 28.78 -12.41 21.94
C GLY A 477 28.14 -13.33 20.90
N ALA A 478 27.31 -14.26 21.39
CA ALA A 478 26.56 -15.15 20.52
C ALA A 478 25.55 -14.37 19.65
N ILE A 479 25.68 -14.54 18.33
CA ILE A 479 24.76 -13.97 17.35
C ILE A 479 23.79 -15.08 16.90
N ALA A 480 22.56 -15.02 17.41
CA ALA A 480 21.47 -15.92 17.01
C ALA A 480 20.76 -15.49 15.70
N TRP A 481 21.12 -14.32 15.19
CA TRP A 481 20.63 -13.77 13.93
C TRP A 481 21.28 -14.45 12.72
N GLU A 482 20.60 -14.43 11.59
CA GLU A 482 21.13 -15.00 10.34
C GLU A 482 22.37 -14.24 9.90
N ARG A 483 23.50 -14.93 9.73
CA ARG A 483 24.73 -14.28 9.26
C ARG A 483 24.74 -14.20 7.74
N ALA A 484 25.00 -13.01 7.20
CA ALA A 484 25.19 -12.79 5.78
C ALA A 484 26.52 -12.10 5.49
N THR A 485 27.28 -12.66 4.55
CA THR A 485 28.56 -12.08 4.13
C THR A 485 28.34 -10.87 3.23
N ALA A 486 28.94 -9.74 3.63
CA ALA A 486 28.82 -8.45 2.96
C ALA A 486 30.11 -7.99 2.23
N SER A 487 31.03 -8.92 1.96
CA SER A 487 32.23 -8.67 1.13
C SER A 487 31.94 -8.65 -0.38
N LYS A 488 30.76 -9.13 -0.80
CA LYS A 488 30.28 -9.15 -2.20
C LYS A 488 29.65 -7.81 -2.63
N SER A 489 29.14 -7.76 -3.86
CA SER A 489 28.37 -6.60 -4.34
C SER A 489 27.09 -6.38 -3.50
N ALA A 490 26.60 -5.14 -3.45
CA ALA A 490 25.40 -4.81 -2.68
C ALA A 490 24.18 -5.64 -3.11
N ALA A 491 24.03 -5.92 -4.41
CA ALA A 491 22.93 -6.71 -4.97
C ALA A 491 23.01 -8.19 -4.59
N GLU A 492 24.21 -8.77 -4.54
CA GLU A 492 24.40 -10.16 -4.10
C GLU A 492 24.08 -10.33 -2.62
N THR A 493 24.59 -9.42 -1.78
CA THR A 493 24.24 -9.42 -0.35
C THR A 493 22.74 -9.24 -0.17
N ALA A 494 22.09 -8.36 -0.93
CA ALA A 494 20.64 -8.15 -0.83
C ALA A 494 19.86 -9.41 -1.21
N ARG A 495 20.28 -10.15 -2.24
CA ARG A 495 19.65 -11.44 -2.59
C ARG A 495 19.77 -12.47 -1.47
N ALA A 496 20.95 -12.58 -0.86
CA ALA A 496 21.17 -13.49 0.26
C ALA A 496 20.32 -13.11 1.48
N VAL A 497 20.27 -11.82 1.82
CA VAL A 497 19.45 -11.31 2.92
C VAL A 497 17.96 -11.50 2.62
N ALA A 498 17.50 -11.21 1.40
CA ALA A 498 16.11 -11.43 1.00
C ALA A 498 15.72 -12.91 1.03
N ALA A 499 16.65 -13.83 0.72
CA ALA A 499 16.43 -15.27 0.87
C ALA A 499 16.28 -15.65 2.36
N ALA A 500 17.17 -15.15 3.22
CA ALA A 500 17.08 -15.35 4.67
C ALA A 500 15.77 -14.83 5.29
N ILE A 501 15.34 -13.64 4.87
CA ILE A 501 14.07 -13.05 5.31
C ILE A 501 12.89 -13.94 4.88
N ARG A 502 12.91 -14.47 3.64
CA ARG A 502 11.87 -15.38 3.14
C ARG A 502 11.85 -16.73 3.85
N ALA A 503 13.02 -17.31 4.13
CA ALA A 503 13.13 -18.57 4.85
C ALA A 503 12.57 -18.49 6.29
N ARG A 504 12.73 -17.33 6.95
CA ARG A 504 12.21 -17.09 8.31
C ARG A 504 10.77 -16.57 8.35
N ASN A 505 10.21 -16.23 7.20
CA ASN A 505 8.84 -15.79 7.05
C ASN A 505 8.22 -16.59 5.90
N PRO A 506 7.97 -17.90 6.10
CA PRO A 506 7.46 -18.73 5.03
C PRO A 506 6.07 -18.25 4.68
N VAL A 507 5.97 -17.50 3.58
CA VAL A 507 4.71 -17.31 2.89
C VAL A 507 4.24 -18.72 2.55
N MET A 508 3.11 -19.15 3.11
CA MET A 508 2.53 -20.44 2.74
C MET A 508 2.29 -20.43 1.23
N THR A 509 3.01 -21.27 0.51
CA THR A 509 2.79 -21.48 -0.91
C THR A 509 1.61 -22.42 -1.07
N LEU A 510 0.59 -21.95 -1.78
CA LEU A 510 -0.58 -22.74 -2.11
C LEU A 510 -0.36 -23.43 -3.45
N ARG A 511 -0.21 -24.75 -3.43
CA ARG A 511 -0.19 -25.57 -4.65
C ARG A 511 -1.56 -26.21 -4.81
N VAL A 512 -2.29 -25.88 -5.88
CA VAL A 512 -3.60 -26.47 -6.18
C VAL A 512 -3.47 -27.99 -6.22
N LEU A 513 -4.27 -28.66 -5.38
CA LEU A 513 -4.39 -30.11 -5.31
C LEU A 513 -5.57 -30.59 -6.14
N PHE A 514 -6.72 -29.94 -5.99
CA PHE A 514 -7.92 -30.17 -6.79
C PHE A 514 -8.56 -28.84 -7.16
N ASP A 515 -8.75 -28.58 -8.44
CA ASP A 515 -9.42 -27.37 -8.91
C ASP A 515 -10.94 -27.44 -8.72
N ALA A 516 -11.62 -26.30 -8.92
CA ALA A 516 -13.06 -26.18 -8.71
C ALA A 516 -13.88 -27.16 -9.57
N ALA A 517 -13.47 -27.39 -10.82
CA ALA A 517 -14.15 -28.28 -11.75
C ALA A 517 -14.04 -29.76 -11.30
N THR A 518 -12.85 -30.16 -10.85
CA THR A 518 -12.57 -31.50 -10.33
C THR A 518 -13.39 -31.79 -9.07
N ILE A 519 -13.46 -30.82 -8.16
CA ILE A 519 -14.26 -30.92 -6.94
C ILE A 519 -15.75 -31.05 -7.30
N ALA A 520 -16.28 -30.17 -8.15
CA ALA A 520 -17.68 -30.23 -8.57
C ALA A 520 -18.04 -31.58 -9.21
N ALA A 521 -17.21 -32.10 -10.11
CA ALA A 521 -17.42 -33.41 -10.75
C ALA A 521 -17.36 -34.58 -9.75
N ARG A 522 -16.53 -34.50 -8.71
CA ARG A 522 -16.49 -35.52 -7.65
C ARG A 522 -17.73 -35.46 -6.76
N VAL A 523 -18.15 -34.26 -6.36
CA VAL A 523 -19.37 -34.05 -5.54
C VAL A 523 -20.60 -34.59 -6.25
N GLN A 524 -20.74 -34.36 -7.56
CA GLN A 524 -21.84 -34.93 -8.36
C GLN A 524 -21.85 -36.45 -8.36
N ARG A 525 -20.69 -37.10 -8.55
CA ARG A 525 -20.59 -38.57 -8.47
C ARG A 525 -20.92 -39.09 -7.07
N MET A 526 -20.46 -38.37 -6.04
CA MET A 526 -20.70 -38.76 -4.66
C MET A 526 -22.17 -38.61 -4.26
N ALA A 527 -22.87 -37.60 -4.79
CA ALA A 527 -24.31 -37.47 -4.60
C ALA A 527 -25.08 -38.67 -5.18
N ALA A 528 -24.68 -39.18 -6.35
CA ALA A 528 -25.28 -40.39 -6.91
C ALA A 528 -24.99 -41.65 -6.06
N GLU A 529 -23.78 -41.77 -5.51
CA GLU A 529 -23.40 -42.85 -4.57
C GLU A 529 -24.27 -42.80 -3.31
N VAL A 530 -24.44 -41.60 -2.72
CA VAL A 530 -25.27 -41.36 -1.55
C VAL A 530 -26.74 -41.65 -1.85
N ALA A 531 -27.26 -41.17 -2.98
CA ALA A 531 -28.67 -41.37 -3.37
C ALA A 531 -29.02 -42.85 -3.56
N ALA A 532 -28.08 -43.66 -4.07
CA ALA A 532 -28.25 -45.10 -4.19
C ALA A 532 -28.31 -45.82 -2.82
N ALA A 533 -27.55 -45.33 -1.84
CA ALA A 533 -27.50 -45.90 -0.49
C ALA A 533 -28.61 -45.38 0.44
N ALA A 534 -29.09 -44.16 0.20
CA ALA A 534 -30.06 -43.45 1.03
C ALA A 534 -31.12 -42.73 0.16
N PRO A 535 -32.08 -43.47 -0.41
CA PRO A 535 -32.99 -42.95 -1.44
C PRO A 535 -34.14 -42.07 -0.90
N ALA A 536 -34.42 -42.09 0.41
CA ALA A 536 -35.51 -41.32 1.01
C ALA A 536 -35.23 -40.98 2.48
N ASP A 537 -35.89 -39.92 2.96
CA ASP A 537 -35.92 -39.47 4.37
C ASP A 537 -34.53 -39.28 5.00
N VAL A 538 -33.72 -38.46 4.34
CA VAL A 538 -32.32 -38.17 4.72
C VAL A 538 -32.24 -36.85 5.49
N VAL A 539 -31.49 -36.85 6.60
CA VAL A 539 -31.04 -35.63 7.30
C VAL A 539 -29.54 -35.48 7.07
N ALA A 540 -29.12 -34.46 6.33
CA ALA A 540 -27.72 -34.12 6.11
C ALA A 540 -27.22 -33.19 7.23
N ILE A 541 -26.25 -33.66 8.01
CA ILE A 541 -25.71 -32.95 9.17
C ILE A 541 -24.29 -32.50 8.88
N GLY A 542 -24.10 -31.21 8.65
CA GLY A 542 -22.78 -30.62 8.43
C GLY A 542 -22.01 -30.37 9.72
N VAL A 543 -20.79 -30.89 9.83
CA VAL A 543 -19.89 -30.62 10.95
C VAL A 543 -19.25 -29.23 10.78
N LEU A 544 -19.59 -28.31 11.66
CA LEU A 544 -19.08 -26.93 11.61
C LEU A 544 -17.66 -26.82 12.19
N LYS A 545 -16.81 -25.94 11.65
CA LYS A 545 -17.11 -24.97 10.57
C LYS A 545 -16.78 -25.45 9.16
N GLY A 546 -15.83 -26.36 9.00
CA GLY A 546 -15.17 -26.60 7.72
C GLY A 546 -16.06 -27.21 6.63
N ALA A 547 -17.04 -28.04 7.01
CA ALA A 547 -17.86 -28.78 6.05
C ALA A 547 -18.90 -27.93 5.30
N PHE A 548 -19.14 -26.67 5.66
CA PHE A 548 -20.32 -25.93 5.17
C PHE A 548 -20.35 -25.72 3.64
N VAL A 549 -19.19 -25.49 3.00
CA VAL A 549 -19.10 -25.34 1.54
C VAL A 549 -19.42 -26.66 0.85
N PHE A 550 -18.77 -27.73 1.31
CA PHE A 550 -18.97 -29.08 0.79
C PHE A 550 -20.41 -29.56 0.98
N LEU A 551 -20.99 -29.35 2.17
CA LEU A 551 -22.39 -29.65 2.45
C LEU A 551 -23.32 -28.92 1.47
N ALA A 552 -23.13 -27.62 1.28
CA ALA A 552 -23.96 -26.81 0.39
C ALA A 552 -23.92 -27.29 -1.08
N ASP A 553 -22.77 -27.78 -1.54
CA ASP A 553 -22.63 -28.34 -2.89
C ASP A 553 -23.23 -29.75 -2.97
N LEU A 554 -23.01 -30.58 -1.95
CA LEU A 554 -23.51 -31.95 -1.91
C LEU A 554 -25.04 -32.02 -1.86
N VAL A 555 -25.70 -31.19 -1.04
CA VAL A 555 -27.18 -31.20 -0.95
C VAL A 555 -27.84 -30.71 -2.24
N ARG A 556 -27.22 -29.77 -2.95
CA ARG A 556 -27.69 -29.35 -4.29
C ARG A 556 -27.50 -30.44 -5.34
N ALA A 557 -26.42 -31.20 -5.25
CA ALA A 557 -26.19 -32.35 -6.12
C ALA A 557 -27.17 -33.50 -5.81
N LEU A 558 -27.49 -33.74 -4.53
CA LEU A 558 -28.47 -34.74 -4.10
C LEU A 558 -29.88 -34.45 -4.62
N ASP A 559 -30.32 -33.19 -4.60
CA ASP A 559 -31.61 -32.79 -5.18
C ASP A 559 -31.67 -33.12 -6.67
N GLY A 560 -30.56 -32.91 -7.40
CA GLY A 560 -30.41 -33.33 -8.79
C GLY A 560 -30.47 -34.86 -9.01
N CYS A 561 -30.22 -35.66 -7.97
CA CYS A 561 -30.38 -37.11 -7.97
C CYS A 561 -31.75 -37.57 -7.43
N GLY A 562 -32.66 -36.64 -7.10
CA GLY A 562 -33.99 -36.95 -6.58
C GLY A 562 -34.07 -37.17 -5.07
N VAL A 563 -33.01 -36.83 -4.32
CA VAL A 563 -32.98 -36.91 -2.85
C VAL A 563 -33.01 -35.51 -2.26
N GLN A 564 -34.01 -35.22 -1.43
CA GLN A 564 -34.23 -33.90 -0.84
C GLN A 564 -33.95 -33.93 0.67
N PRO A 565 -32.68 -33.82 1.09
CA PRO A 565 -32.32 -33.95 2.49
C PRO A 565 -32.75 -32.71 3.29
N GLU A 566 -33.17 -32.94 4.54
CA GLU A 566 -33.22 -31.87 5.54
C GLU A 566 -31.79 -31.51 5.97
N VAL A 567 -31.47 -30.22 6.12
CA VAL A 567 -30.11 -29.77 6.40
C VAL A 567 -30.01 -29.26 7.83
N GLU A 568 -29.09 -29.85 8.58
CA GLU A 568 -28.82 -29.54 9.97
C GLU A 568 -27.31 -29.33 10.20
N PHE A 569 -26.95 -28.71 11.32
CA PHE A 569 -25.55 -28.45 11.65
C PHE A 569 -25.19 -28.99 13.04
N LEU A 570 -23.99 -29.55 13.14
CA LEU A 570 -23.42 -29.99 14.41
C LEU A 570 -22.07 -29.32 14.62
N ARG A 571 -21.88 -28.71 15.79
CA ARG A 571 -20.56 -28.20 16.20
C ARG A 571 -19.98 -29.13 17.23
N LEU A 572 -18.83 -29.74 16.93
CA LEU A 572 -18.12 -30.61 17.87
C LEU A 572 -16.93 -29.86 18.48
N SER A 573 -16.67 -30.09 19.77
CA SER A 573 -15.48 -29.59 20.46
C SER A 573 -14.66 -30.72 21.05
N SER A 574 -13.34 -30.60 20.96
CA SER A 574 -12.38 -31.40 21.73
C SER A 574 -11.92 -30.60 22.97
N TYR A 575 -11.68 -31.28 24.09
CA TYR A 575 -11.14 -30.62 25.30
C TYR A 575 -9.77 -29.99 25.01
N GLY A 576 -9.56 -28.79 25.57
CA GLY A 576 -8.40 -27.93 25.31
C GLY A 576 -7.06 -28.52 25.73
N ARG A 577 -6.00 -27.99 25.09
CA ARG A 577 -4.56 -28.26 25.33
C ARG A 577 -4.21 -28.23 26.83
N SER A 578 -4.25 -29.39 27.49
CA SER A 578 -3.48 -29.68 28.71
C SER A 578 -3.12 -31.16 28.70
N GLN A 579 -1.85 -31.46 29.02
CA GLN A 579 -1.30 -32.80 28.97
C GLN A 579 -2.06 -33.69 29.98
N HIS A 580 -2.44 -34.90 29.54
CA HIS A 580 -3.09 -35.98 30.32
C HIS A 580 -4.63 -35.92 30.48
N SER A 581 -5.38 -35.99 29.39
CA SER A 581 -6.68 -36.73 29.37
C SER A 581 -7.06 -37.10 27.93
N ALA A 582 -7.49 -38.34 27.70
CA ALA A 582 -7.99 -38.78 26.40
C ALA A 582 -9.23 -37.94 26.02
N GLY A 583 -9.17 -37.28 24.86
CA GLY A 583 -10.12 -36.23 24.44
C GLY A 583 -11.57 -36.71 24.29
N ALA A 584 -12.39 -36.44 25.29
CA ALA A 584 -13.84 -36.55 25.16
C ALA A 584 -14.37 -35.46 24.20
N ILE A 585 -15.03 -35.89 23.11
CA ILE A 585 -15.70 -35.02 22.15
C ILE A 585 -17.12 -34.77 22.64
N ARG A 586 -17.61 -33.52 22.52
CA ARG A 586 -19.00 -33.18 22.83
C ARG A 586 -19.59 -32.16 21.83
N PRO A 587 -20.91 -32.19 21.60
CA PRO A 587 -21.62 -31.14 20.90
C PRO A 587 -21.50 -29.81 21.64
N LEU A 588 -21.37 -28.73 20.87
CA LEU A 588 -21.53 -27.36 21.33
C LEU A 588 -22.88 -26.84 20.83
N GLY A 589 -23.81 -26.63 21.75
CA GLY A 589 -25.19 -26.22 21.45
C GLY A 589 -26.19 -27.36 21.53
N GLU A 590 -27.45 -27.06 21.24
CA GLU A 590 -28.52 -28.05 21.19
C GLU A 590 -28.40 -28.89 19.92
N PRO A 591 -28.47 -30.24 20.02
CA PRO A 591 -28.40 -31.11 18.87
C PRO A 591 -29.72 -31.10 18.07
N PRO A 592 -29.69 -31.49 16.78
CA PRO A 592 -30.88 -31.56 15.94
C PRO A 592 -31.98 -32.45 16.55
N SER A 593 -33.23 -31.99 16.51
CA SER A 593 -34.32 -32.52 17.33
C SER A 593 -35.12 -33.68 16.72
N SER A 594 -34.97 -33.98 15.42
CA SER A 594 -35.74 -35.02 14.71
C SER A 594 -34.89 -35.90 13.77
N VAL A 595 -34.15 -36.85 14.37
CA VAL A 595 -33.36 -37.87 13.63
C VAL A 595 -33.91 -39.30 13.79
N ALA A 596 -34.90 -39.51 14.65
CA ALA A 596 -35.41 -40.84 14.98
C ALA A 596 -36.13 -41.50 13.80
N GLY A 597 -35.74 -42.74 13.47
CA GLY A 597 -36.29 -43.51 12.35
C GLY A 597 -35.76 -43.12 10.96
N ARG A 598 -34.90 -42.10 10.87
CA ARG A 598 -34.43 -41.52 9.60
C ARG A 598 -33.03 -41.96 9.25
N THR A 599 -32.62 -41.73 8.00
CA THR A 599 -31.23 -41.88 7.58
C THR A 599 -30.48 -40.58 7.84
N VAL A 600 -29.42 -40.63 8.66
CA VAL A 600 -28.58 -39.47 8.93
C VAL A 600 -27.32 -39.55 8.09
N LEU A 601 -27.04 -38.51 7.31
CA LEU A 601 -25.79 -38.35 6.57
C LEU A 601 -24.93 -37.31 7.28
N VAL A 602 -23.90 -37.74 8.00
CA VAL A 602 -22.94 -36.84 8.63
C VAL A 602 -21.90 -36.41 7.59
N VAL A 603 -21.82 -35.10 7.35
CA VAL A 603 -20.95 -34.49 6.33
C VAL A 603 -19.83 -33.72 7.02
N ASP A 604 -18.58 -34.08 6.73
CA ASP A 604 -17.39 -33.43 7.29
C ASP A 604 -16.40 -33.02 6.18
N ASP A 605 -15.53 -32.06 6.46
CA ASP A 605 -14.53 -31.61 5.49
C ASP A 605 -13.35 -32.58 5.39
N ILE A 606 -12.92 -33.17 6.51
CA ILE A 606 -11.78 -34.09 6.53
C ILE A 606 -11.88 -35.20 7.59
N ALA A 607 -11.69 -36.45 7.15
CA ALA A 607 -11.43 -37.59 8.04
C ALA A 607 -9.93 -37.73 8.33
N ASP A 608 -9.51 -37.29 9.52
CA ASP A 608 -8.12 -37.44 10.01
C ASP A 608 -8.01 -38.61 11.00
N SER A 609 -8.13 -38.34 12.30
CA SER A 609 -8.08 -39.37 13.35
C SER A 609 -9.27 -40.34 13.37
N GLY A 610 -10.40 -39.97 12.76
CA GLY A 610 -11.66 -40.72 12.76
C GLY A 610 -12.52 -40.54 14.03
N LEU A 611 -12.02 -39.84 15.06
CA LEU A 611 -12.69 -39.72 16.36
C LEU A 611 -14.00 -38.90 16.29
N SER A 612 -14.00 -37.75 15.61
CA SER A 612 -15.18 -36.86 15.49
C SER A 612 -16.34 -37.53 14.76
N LEU A 613 -16.06 -38.21 13.65
CA LEU A 613 -17.06 -38.91 12.85
C LEU A 613 -17.58 -40.16 13.56
N THR A 614 -16.71 -40.91 14.24
CA THR A 614 -17.15 -42.04 15.08
C THR A 614 -18.08 -41.56 16.19
N TYR A 615 -17.72 -40.46 16.86
CA TYR A 615 -18.58 -39.84 17.87
C TYR A 615 -19.93 -39.40 17.29
N ALA A 616 -19.94 -38.68 16.17
CA ALA A 616 -21.18 -38.22 15.54
C ALA A 616 -22.07 -39.40 15.14
N ARG A 617 -21.49 -40.47 14.58
CA ARG A 617 -22.20 -41.69 14.23
C ARG A 617 -22.89 -42.31 15.44
N ASP A 618 -22.13 -42.57 16.50
CA ASP A 618 -22.64 -43.19 17.72
C ASP A 618 -23.67 -42.28 18.42
N PHE A 619 -23.47 -40.97 18.36
CA PHE A 619 -24.35 -39.96 18.92
C PHE A 619 -25.75 -39.95 18.30
N PHE A 620 -25.84 -40.11 16.97
CA PHE A 620 -27.13 -40.15 16.25
C PHE A 620 -27.78 -41.53 16.28
N LEU A 621 -27.01 -42.61 16.28
CA LEU A 621 -27.54 -43.97 16.51
C LEU A 621 -28.21 -44.07 17.90
N ALA A 622 -27.56 -43.52 18.94
CA ALA A 622 -28.14 -43.46 20.29
C ALA A 622 -29.42 -42.62 20.38
N ARG A 623 -29.70 -41.77 19.39
CA ARG A 623 -30.92 -40.95 19.25
C ARG A 623 -31.98 -41.57 18.35
N GLY A 624 -31.78 -42.83 17.96
CA GLY A 624 -32.77 -43.61 17.22
C GLY A 624 -32.73 -43.42 15.71
N ALA A 625 -31.65 -42.88 15.13
CA ALA A 625 -31.47 -42.90 13.69
C ALA A 625 -31.51 -44.35 13.16
N ALA A 626 -32.25 -44.59 12.07
CA ALA A 626 -32.35 -45.93 11.48
C ALA A 626 -31.03 -46.36 10.82
N GLN A 627 -30.30 -45.38 10.26
CA GLN A 627 -28.99 -45.56 9.67
C GLN A 627 -28.20 -44.26 9.83
N VAL A 628 -26.88 -44.37 10.06
CA VAL A 628 -25.99 -43.21 10.03
C VAL A 628 -24.85 -43.48 9.05
N LEU A 629 -24.84 -42.71 7.97
CA LEU A 629 -23.81 -42.71 6.92
C LEU A 629 -22.90 -41.50 7.09
N THR A 630 -21.68 -41.61 6.57
CA THR A 630 -20.64 -40.58 6.68
C THR A 630 -20.10 -40.21 5.31
N ALA A 631 -20.10 -38.92 4.99
CA ALA A 631 -19.50 -38.37 3.78
C ALA A 631 -18.41 -37.36 4.14
N VAL A 632 -17.21 -37.57 3.61
CA VAL A 632 -16.08 -36.65 3.82
C VAL A 632 -15.54 -36.16 2.50
N LEU A 633 -15.19 -34.87 2.43
CA LEU A 633 -14.54 -34.34 1.23
C LEU A 633 -13.12 -34.90 1.08
N LEU A 634 -12.35 -34.91 2.17
CA LEU A 634 -10.98 -35.41 2.21
C LEU A 634 -10.83 -36.56 3.20
N ASP A 635 -10.08 -37.59 2.82
CA ASP A 635 -9.71 -38.68 3.70
C ASP A 635 -8.19 -38.84 3.81
N LYS A 636 -7.68 -38.96 5.04
CA LYS A 636 -6.30 -39.31 5.40
C LYS A 636 -6.23 -40.63 6.18
N PRO A 637 -6.29 -41.80 5.51
CA PRO A 637 -6.25 -43.09 6.19
C PRO A 637 -5.00 -43.30 7.06
N SER A 638 -3.86 -42.73 6.67
CA SER A 638 -2.58 -42.83 7.41
C SER A 638 -2.60 -42.23 8.81
N ARG A 639 -3.60 -41.39 9.12
CA ARG A 639 -3.72 -40.63 10.37
C ARG A 639 -4.71 -41.21 11.38
N ARG A 640 -5.35 -42.32 11.04
CA ARG A 640 -6.40 -42.96 11.85
C ARG A 640 -5.90 -43.33 13.24
N LYS A 641 -6.71 -43.00 14.25
CA LYS A 641 -6.50 -43.43 15.65
C LYS A 641 -7.54 -44.45 16.10
N VAL A 642 -8.61 -44.62 15.32
CA VAL A 642 -9.68 -45.61 15.53
C VAL A 642 -9.98 -46.32 14.22
N ALA A 643 -10.54 -47.53 14.32
CA ALA A 643 -11.04 -48.27 13.17
C ALA A 643 -12.29 -47.58 12.61
N PHE A 644 -12.08 -46.66 11.68
CA PHE A 644 -13.13 -45.86 11.06
C PHE A 644 -12.86 -45.70 9.55
N GLN A 645 -13.87 -46.02 8.75
CA GLN A 645 -13.88 -45.84 7.30
C GLN A 645 -15.12 -45.03 6.93
N PRO A 646 -14.98 -43.88 6.24
CA PRO A 646 -16.12 -43.14 5.72
C PRO A 646 -16.88 -43.96 4.67
N ASP A 647 -18.21 -43.85 4.67
CA ASP A 647 -19.05 -44.51 3.66
C ASP A 647 -18.86 -43.88 2.27
N PHE A 648 -18.68 -42.55 2.24
CA PHE A 648 -18.43 -41.78 1.02
C PHE A 648 -17.21 -40.88 1.20
N THR A 649 -16.27 -40.97 0.26
CA THR A 649 -15.03 -40.20 0.29
C THR A 649 -14.86 -39.41 -0.99
N GLY A 650 -14.75 -38.09 -0.90
CA GLY A 650 -14.43 -37.23 -2.05
C GLY A 650 -13.07 -37.58 -2.63
N PHE A 651 -12.02 -37.36 -1.86
CA PHE A 651 -10.63 -37.62 -2.27
C PHE A 651 -9.82 -38.24 -1.13
N VAL A 652 -9.07 -39.30 -1.43
CA VAL A 652 -8.04 -39.82 -0.53
C VAL A 652 -6.75 -39.05 -0.78
N ILE A 653 -6.16 -38.48 0.27
CA ILE A 653 -4.95 -37.66 0.19
C ILE A 653 -3.88 -38.16 1.17
N GLU A 654 -2.63 -37.83 0.86
CA GLU A 654 -1.51 -38.02 1.78
C GLU A 654 -1.62 -37.10 3.01
N ASP A 655 -0.75 -37.30 4.01
CA ASP A 655 -0.73 -36.44 5.19
C ASP A 655 -0.06 -35.08 4.92
N VAL A 656 -0.76 -34.25 4.13
CA VAL A 656 -0.37 -32.88 3.77
C VAL A 656 -1.35 -31.88 4.36
N PHE A 657 -0.90 -30.67 4.67
CA PHE A 657 -1.79 -29.61 5.16
C PHE A 657 -2.55 -28.97 3.98
N VAL A 658 -3.87 -28.93 4.04
CA VAL A 658 -4.75 -28.52 2.93
C VAL A 658 -5.68 -27.40 3.36
N VAL A 659 -5.86 -26.40 2.51
CA VAL A 659 -6.77 -25.27 2.70
C VAL A 659 -7.66 -25.06 1.47
N GLY A 660 -8.74 -24.29 1.63
CA GLY A 660 -9.68 -23.99 0.55
C GLY A 660 -10.93 -24.86 0.59
N TYR A 661 -11.97 -24.44 -0.13
CA TYR A 661 -13.26 -25.13 -0.21
C TYR A 661 -13.84 -25.48 1.17
N GLY A 662 -13.86 -24.50 2.08
CA GLY A 662 -14.32 -24.65 3.47
C GLY A 662 -13.21 -24.92 4.49
N LEU A 663 -12.09 -25.55 4.09
CA LEU A 663 -10.93 -25.79 4.97
C LEU A 663 -10.11 -24.51 5.19
N ASP A 664 -9.51 -24.37 6.37
CA ASP A 664 -8.79 -23.16 6.78
C ASP A 664 -7.36 -23.37 7.30
N ASP A 665 -6.62 -22.27 7.29
CA ASP A 665 -5.47 -22.03 8.13
C ASP A 665 -5.72 -20.77 8.96
N ALA A 666 -5.86 -20.91 10.28
CA ALA A 666 -6.16 -19.81 11.19
C ALA A 666 -7.33 -18.93 10.72
N GLU A 667 -8.44 -19.56 10.31
CA GLU A 667 -9.66 -18.94 9.75
C GLU A 667 -9.49 -18.26 8.37
N ARG A 668 -8.34 -18.42 7.70
CA ARG A 668 -8.10 -17.94 6.34
C ARG A 668 -8.40 -19.00 5.29
N HIS A 669 -8.46 -18.60 4.02
CA HIS A 669 -8.52 -19.49 2.85
C HIS A 669 -9.80 -20.31 2.62
N ARG A 670 -10.76 -20.39 3.56
CA ARG A 670 -12.04 -21.10 3.38
C ARG A 670 -12.80 -20.76 2.09
N HIS A 671 -12.65 -19.52 1.62
CA HIS A 671 -13.34 -18.95 0.45
C HIS A 671 -12.76 -19.40 -0.90
N LEU A 672 -11.58 -20.04 -0.92
CA LEU A 672 -10.97 -20.47 -2.18
C LEU A 672 -11.84 -21.54 -2.85
N PRO A 673 -12.09 -21.45 -4.17
CA PRO A 673 -12.98 -22.38 -4.87
C PRO A 673 -12.31 -23.73 -5.20
N TYR A 674 -11.06 -23.92 -4.75
CA TYR A 674 -10.23 -25.10 -4.99
C TYR A 674 -9.59 -25.56 -3.68
N LEU A 675 -9.11 -26.80 -3.65
CA LEU A 675 -8.29 -27.33 -2.57
C LEU A 675 -6.82 -27.16 -2.92
N ALA A 676 -6.02 -26.64 -1.99
CA ALA A 676 -4.59 -26.46 -2.18
C ALA A 676 -3.78 -27.03 -1.01
N VAL A 677 -2.66 -27.67 -1.32
CA VAL A 677 -1.63 -27.99 -0.33
C VAL A 677 -0.97 -26.69 0.08
N ALA A 678 -1.03 -26.39 1.37
CA ALA A 678 -0.33 -25.28 1.98
C ALA A 678 1.00 -25.80 2.54
N SER A 679 2.09 -25.45 1.86
CA SER A 679 3.45 -25.79 2.31
C SER A 679 4.19 -24.52 2.70
N THR A 680 5.04 -24.63 3.71
CA THR A 680 6.16 -23.72 3.89
C THR A 680 7.27 -24.18 2.92
N PRO A 681 7.94 -23.29 2.16
CA PRO A 681 9.05 -23.70 1.32
C PRO A 681 10.13 -24.40 2.16
N ASP A 682 10.61 -25.56 1.70
CA ASP A 682 11.75 -26.28 2.31
C ASP A 682 13.03 -25.44 2.36
#